data_AF-A0A0B3W7A4-F1
#
_entry.id   AF-A0A0B3W7A4-F1
#
_cell.length_a   1.000
_cell.length_b   1.000
_cell.length_c   1.000
_cell.angle_alpha   90.00
_cell.angle_beta   90.00
_cell.angle_gamma   90.00
#
_symmetry.space_group_name_H-M   'P 1'
#
loop_
_entity.id
_entity.type
_entity.pdbx_description
1 polymer ?
#
loop_
_entity_poly.entity_id
_entity_poly.type
_entity_poly.pdbx_seq_one_letter_code
_entity_poly.pdbx_strand_id
1 'polypeptide(L)'
;MNKFRLNIDGKEVFGLPGQTILEVARENDVFIPTLCYDERTKIYGSCGLCVVEIEGMPKMVKACATEISPNMIIKTNTERVIESRKTNLELLLSNHVGDCRPPCVLACPAGTDCQGYVGLIANGEYDAAIELIKDRIPLPAAIGRVCPHPCEEKCRRQLIEEPVSIAWLKRYAADKDLESENPFIPEIADETGKSVAIIGGGPMGLSAAYFLRQMGHSVTIIESMPKLGGMLRYGIPEYRLPKAVLDEEIALIESMGVKMIPNTKVGVDIPFETIKEDYDAVLLGIGAWVSTGVRCKGEDSEGVIGGIDFLRKVVRNEEIKLGENVAIVGGGNTAMDACRTAVRLGAKKVYNIYRRTKNEMPADMVEIVEAEEEGVIFKNLTNPIEVIADENGRVKQVVLQVMELGEPDSSGRRKPIPVEGKTETIDIDTMILAIGQAVDASKFEGMDKTRKNAIAYDKDTFMTSMEGVFAGGDCGNDKISIAVEAIADARKVSNSIDAYLNGEVLKYEKPFVVERFDITEKTFEDRERMCRPVMDQLEVEERKDNFTEVVFGYDDDQALKEASRCLECGCHDYFECKLIDYANQYDVHPERLAGDKNVIEFEDDHPFIVRDPNKCILCGLCVRVCDEVMGVGALGLVDRGFDTVVKPSLEKPLAESGCISCGQCVSVCPTGALQERQSVVKEVPLDTDVTDTTCSFCSVGCSLHLETYGDMLIKSNPDKNGPVNKGLLCGKGKWGFDCASLEGKLTNPLIKGEDGFREANYHEALVLTAKKAESIAAKYGKDAVAVAISDRFTNEEAYVMKKLADTMGVRTLCFNNVESGLEKVLGLDASPNTIDELLSTNVIVAFGFVMENNPVIQLKLKQAAENGAKVYVINPEGYAVNNFDFATKVVYVENDVKAVKEMAKALIEIGKVSSLDNFEEFKASLEGVCVSDEIKEIAGAYANAKKAMLVFQQNVVSVEAATMIANIALLSGHIGAPRDGILQIKAKNNSQGLIDMGIKAGAEAMDGVKALLCFGENPMTNLSNLEFLMVLDTHMTETCDIADVIFPGTGSASVNGTFTNTERRIQSVNAAIDENVLSNFEVAAEIAHVYEVDFNYRDSADISIEMEDVLPKYKYAKLGEVYGNVLSPVDAKFVVVNDGEFVSVHNCTDNLMNVINERLPKQVKCEHKNIAYNA
;
A
#
# COMPACT_ATOMS: atom_id res chain seq x y z
N MET A 1 25.96 32.35 15.07
CA MET A 1 25.30 33.42 14.27
C MET A 1 24.09 33.93 15.05
N ASN A 2 23.78 35.23 15.01
CA ASN A 2 22.57 35.75 15.64
C ASN A 2 21.36 35.35 14.79
N LYS A 3 20.39 34.64 15.38
CA LYS A 3 19.13 34.31 14.71
C LYS A 3 18.28 35.57 14.50
N PHE A 4 17.58 35.66 13.38
CA PHE A 4 16.55 36.65 13.16
C PHE A 4 15.27 36.24 13.90
N ARG A 5 14.68 37.19 14.62
CA ARG A 5 13.36 37.05 15.24
C ARG A 5 12.30 37.37 14.20
N LEU A 6 11.28 36.53 14.09
CA LEU A 6 10.18 36.64 13.15
C LEU A 6 8.86 36.33 13.87
N ASN A 7 7.73 36.71 13.28
CA ASN A 7 6.40 36.26 13.70
C ASN A 7 5.69 35.63 12.50
N ILE A 8 5.15 34.42 12.65
CA ILE A 8 4.33 33.75 11.64
C ILE A 8 2.99 33.39 12.28
N ASP A 9 1.90 33.98 11.78
CA ASP A 9 0.52 33.80 12.29
C ASP A 9 0.41 33.98 13.83
N GLY A 10 1.15 34.93 14.40
CA GLY A 10 1.15 35.20 15.84
C GLY A 10 2.19 34.39 16.63
N LYS A 11 2.78 33.33 16.06
CA LYS A 11 3.85 32.53 16.68
C LYS A 11 5.20 33.21 16.49
N GLU A 12 5.93 33.45 17.58
CA GLU A 12 7.32 33.91 17.51
C GLU A 12 8.24 32.76 17.10
N VAL A 13 9.02 32.97 16.05
CA VAL A 13 9.96 31.98 15.52
C VAL A 13 11.34 32.60 15.27
N PHE A 14 12.36 31.75 15.18
CA PHE A 14 13.74 32.18 15.02
C PHE A 14 14.42 31.43 13.89
N GLY A 15 14.95 32.16 12.90
CA GLY A 15 15.68 31.59 11.77
C GLY A 15 17.10 32.15 11.64
N LEU A 16 17.94 31.45 10.91
CA LEU A 16 19.28 31.86 10.54
C LEU A 16 19.26 32.74 9.28
N PRO A 17 20.14 33.75 9.20
CA PRO A 17 20.30 34.54 7.97
C PRO A 17 20.57 33.63 6.75
N GLY A 18 19.89 33.90 5.64
CA GLY A 18 19.98 33.10 4.41
C GLY A 18 18.90 32.02 4.28
N GLN A 19 18.16 31.70 5.34
CA GLN A 19 16.99 30.82 5.23
C GLN A 19 15.82 31.53 4.54
N THR A 20 15.00 30.75 3.85
CA THR A 20 13.72 31.19 3.30
C THR A 20 12.62 31.17 4.35
N ILE A 21 11.51 31.88 4.10
CA ILE A 21 10.33 31.83 4.97
C ILE A 21 9.80 30.40 5.10
N LEU A 22 9.81 29.61 4.02
CA LEU A 22 9.32 28.24 4.04
C LEU A 22 10.16 27.32 4.94
N GLU A 23 11.49 27.45 4.89
CA GLU A 23 12.40 26.67 5.73
C GLU A 23 12.17 26.96 7.22
N VAL A 24 12.09 28.24 7.59
CA VAL A 24 11.81 28.63 8.98
C VAL A 24 10.40 28.20 9.42
N ALA A 25 9.41 28.28 8.54
CA ALA A 25 8.06 27.80 8.82
C ALA A 25 8.07 26.30 9.15
N ARG A 26 8.74 25.48 8.33
CA ARG A 26 8.84 24.02 8.55
C ARG A 26 9.61 23.66 9.82
N GLU A 27 10.73 24.32 10.09
CA GLU A 27 11.52 24.12 11.33
C GLU A 27 10.74 24.49 12.61
N ASN A 28 9.63 25.20 12.48
CA ASN A 28 8.79 25.64 13.60
C ASN A 28 7.34 25.11 13.47
N ASP A 29 7.13 24.01 12.76
CA ASP A 29 5.83 23.33 12.62
C ASP A 29 4.70 24.24 12.11
N VAL A 30 5.04 25.19 11.23
CA VAL A 30 4.07 26.04 10.53
C VAL A 30 3.89 25.51 9.11
N PHE A 31 2.67 25.05 8.83
CA PHE A 31 2.33 24.48 7.53
C PHE A 31 2.16 25.56 6.45
N ILE A 32 2.92 25.41 5.36
CA ILE A 32 2.74 26.20 4.12
C ILE A 32 2.74 25.21 2.94
N PRO A 33 1.67 25.15 2.13
CA PRO A 33 1.53 24.12 1.10
C PRO A 33 2.49 24.32 -0.07
N THR A 34 2.97 23.21 -0.64
CA THR A 34 3.86 23.20 -1.81
C THR A 34 3.62 21.97 -2.69
N LEU A 35 3.50 22.17 -4.01
CA LEU A 35 3.50 21.07 -4.99
C LEU A 35 4.83 20.96 -5.74
N CYS A 36 5.61 22.04 -5.88
CA CYS A 36 6.81 22.08 -6.72
C CYS A 36 8.13 22.21 -5.92
N TYR A 37 8.13 21.91 -4.62
CA TYR A 37 9.28 22.11 -3.73
C TYR A 37 9.82 20.78 -3.20
N ASP A 38 11.13 20.61 -3.30
CA ASP A 38 11.94 19.59 -2.60
C ASP A 38 13.21 20.30 -2.13
N GLU A 39 13.58 20.10 -0.87
CA GLU A 39 14.70 20.79 -0.20
C GLU A 39 16.07 20.50 -0.81
N ARG A 40 16.19 19.40 -1.56
CA ARG A 40 17.41 18.99 -2.25
C ARG A 40 17.57 19.67 -3.61
N THR A 41 16.54 20.38 -4.09
CA THR A 41 16.52 21.08 -5.39
C THR A 41 16.62 22.59 -5.21
N LYS A 42 17.12 23.28 -6.24
CA LYS A 42 17.11 24.74 -6.30
C LYS A 42 15.67 25.27 -6.35
N ILE A 43 15.52 26.49 -5.85
CA ILE A 43 14.23 27.18 -5.77
C ILE A 43 13.66 27.41 -7.18
N TYR A 44 12.43 26.92 -7.40
CA TYR A 44 11.72 27.06 -8.67
C TYR A 44 10.46 27.93 -8.56
N GLY A 45 9.62 27.64 -7.55
CA GLY A 45 8.45 28.45 -7.21
C GLY A 45 7.34 28.50 -8.28
N SER A 46 7.19 27.49 -9.16
CA SER A 46 6.18 27.53 -10.23
C SER A 46 4.73 27.35 -9.76
N CYS A 47 4.47 26.49 -8.77
CA CYS A 47 3.09 26.13 -8.40
C CYS A 47 2.26 27.24 -7.73
N GLY A 48 2.92 28.25 -7.15
CA GLY A 48 2.24 29.38 -6.52
C GLY A 48 1.49 29.09 -5.21
N LEU A 49 1.54 27.89 -4.63
CA LEU A 49 0.81 27.58 -3.38
C LEU A 49 1.44 28.17 -2.12
N CYS A 50 2.78 28.28 -2.08
CA CYS A 50 3.50 28.79 -0.91
C CYS A 50 3.42 30.32 -0.74
N VAL A 51 2.42 30.98 -1.35
CA VAL A 51 2.23 32.42 -1.21
C VAL A 51 1.85 32.79 0.22
N VAL A 52 2.41 33.90 0.70
CA VAL A 52 2.18 34.48 2.03
C VAL A 52 2.14 36.01 1.95
N GLU A 53 1.53 36.63 2.96
CA GLU A 53 1.55 38.08 3.15
C GLU A 53 2.61 38.46 4.19
N ILE A 54 3.28 39.59 3.97
CA ILE A 54 4.20 40.20 4.93
C ILE A 54 3.66 41.58 5.29
N GLU A 55 3.60 41.88 6.59
CA GLU A 55 3.11 43.18 7.06
C GLU A 55 3.98 44.33 6.51
N GLY A 56 3.33 45.36 5.96
CA GLY A 56 4.00 46.48 5.31
C GLY A 56 4.38 46.24 3.84
N MET A 57 4.20 45.02 3.30
CA MET A 57 4.42 44.72 1.88
C MET A 57 3.08 44.62 1.11
N PRO A 58 2.88 45.39 0.03
CA PRO A 58 1.61 45.38 -0.71
C PRO A 58 1.40 44.12 -1.56
N LYS A 59 2.48 43.45 -1.97
CA LYS A 59 2.45 42.24 -2.80
C LYS A 59 2.63 41.01 -1.91
N MET A 60 1.86 39.95 -2.21
CA MET A 60 2.16 38.62 -1.70
C MET A 60 3.48 38.12 -2.29
N VAL A 61 4.21 37.33 -1.50
CA VAL A 61 5.50 36.77 -1.88
C VAL A 61 5.46 35.25 -1.75
N LYS A 62 6.36 34.56 -2.46
CA LYS A 62 6.50 33.10 -2.36
C LYS A 62 7.40 32.76 -1.18
N ALA A 63 6.89 32.02 -0.20
CA ALA A 63 7.65 31.65 0.99
C ALA A 63 8.90 30.84 0.66
N CYS A 64 8.85 29.99 -0.36
CA CYS A 64 9.98 29.15 -0.77
C CYS A 64 11.14 29.92 -1.43
N ALA A 65 10.96 31.20 -1.77
CA ALA A 65 11.94 32.00 -2.50
C ALA A 65 12.33 33.30 -1.79
N THR A 66 11.64 33.62 -0.69
CA THR A 66 11.86 34.87 0.03
C THR A 66 12.71 34.61 1.25
N GLU A 67 13.91 35.19 1.29
CA GLU A 67 14.79 35.14 2.46
C GLU A 67 14.19 35.90 3.65
N ILE A 68 14.42 35.39 4.84
CA ILE A 68 13.95 36.01 6.08
C ILE A 68 14.73 37.29 6.40
N SER A 69 14.08 38.24 7.08
CA SER A 69 14.71 39.47 7.59
C SER A 69 14.29 39.75 9.03
N PRO A 70 15.09 40.48 9.83
CA PRO A 70 14.75 40.77 11.22
C PRO A 70 13.36 41.41 11.37
N ASN A 71 12.56 40.86 12.28
CA ASN A 71 11.23 41.33 12.67
C ASN A 71 10.18 41.28 11.55
N MET A 72 10.32 40.39 10.55
CA MET A 72 9.20 40.14 9.62
C MET A 72 7.99 39.57 10.36
N ILE A 73 6.80 40.05 9.97
CA ILE A 73 5.50 39.52 10.41
C ILE A 73 4.83 38.93 9.18
N ILE A 74 4.65 37.61 9.18
CA ILE A 74 4.17 36.82 8.07
C ILE A 74 2.79 36.28 8.41
N LYS A 75 1.87 36.35 7.47
CA LYS A 75 0.51 35.81 7.58
C LYS A 75 0.29 34.78 6.48
N THR A 76 -0.08 33.56 6.84
CA THR A 76 -0.18 32.44 5.88
C THR A 76 -1.61 32.06 5.52
N ASN A 77 -2.61 32.59 6.24
CA ASN A 77 -4.03 32.19 6.13
C ASN A 77 -4.99 33.39 6.02
N THR A 78 -4.58 34.49 5.38
CA THR A 78 -5.51 35.60 5.10
C THR A 78 -6.44 35.23 3.95
N GLU A 79 -7.65 35.83 3.88
CA GLU A 79 -8.60 35.60 2.78
C GLU A 79 -7.95 35.75 1.40
N ARG A 80 -7.05 36.73 1.26
CA ARG A 80 -6.32 36.98 0.02
C ARG A 80 -5.32 35.87 -0.33
N VAL A 81 -4.66 35.28 0.68
CA VAL A 81 -3.76 34.13 0.48
C VAL A 81 -4.56 32.90 0.08
N ILE A 82 -5.69 32.63 0.76
CA ILE A 82 -6.58 31.50 0.48
C ILE A 82 -7.13 31.59 -0.96
N GLU A 83 -7.68 32.74 -1.36
CA GLU A 83 -8.21 32.93 -2.73
C GLU A 83 -7.11 32.79 -3.80
N SER A 84 -5.88 33.24 -3.51
CA SER A 84 -4.75 33.06 -4.42
C SER A 84 -4.36 31.59 -4.57
N ARG A 85 -4.37 30.80 -3.48
CA ARG A 85 -4.11 29.36 -3.52
C ARG A 85 -5.19 28.62 -4.29
N LYS A 86 -6.47 28.91 -4.00
CA LYS A 86 -7.64 28.37 -4.72
C LYS A 86 -7.54 28.63 -6.22
N THR A 87 -7.28 29.88 -6.62
CA THR A 87 -7.09 30.26 -8.04
C THR A 87 -5.95 29.50 -8.71
N ASN A 88 -4.80 29.37 -8.03
CA ASN A 88 -3.66 28.62 -8.58
C ASN A 88 -3.98 27.12 -8.75
N LEU A 89 -4.68 26.50 -7.79
CA LEU A 89 -5.12 25.11 -7.91
C LEU A 89 -6.10 24.91 -9.06
N GLU A 90 -7.09 25.78 -9.21
CA GLU A 90 -8.05 25.75 -10.31
C GLU A 90 -7.37 25.85 -11.68
N LEU A 91 -6.32 26.67 -11.81
CA LEU A 91 -5.50 26.76 -13.03
C LEU A 91 -4.67 25.49 -13.29
N LEU A 92 -4.15 24.85 -12.25
CA LEU A 92 -3.42 23.58 -12.42
C LEU A 92 -4.39 22.46 -12.81
N LEU A 93 -5.59 22.45 -12.23
CA LEU A 93 -6.64 21.47 -12.52
C LEU A 93 -7.29 21.68 -13.88
N SER A 94 -7.26 22.89 -14.45
CA SER A 94 -7.89 23.16 -15.75
C SER A 94 -7.25 22.36 -16.89
N ASN A 95 -5.97 22.03 -16.80
CA ASN A 95 -5.24 21.19 -17.78
C ASN A 95 -4.92 19.77 -17.27
N HIS A 96 -5.26 19.45 -16.01
CA HIS A 96 -5.08 18.10 -15.46
C HIS A 96 -6.19 17.18 -15.99
N VAL A 97 -5.78 15.99 -16.44
CA VAL A 97 -6.68 14.93 -16.89
C VAL A 97 -6.37 13.68 -16.08
N GLY A 98 -7.38 13.17 -15.37
CA GLY A 98 -7.28 11.95 -14.60
C GLY A 98 -8.65 11.54 -14.08
N ASP A 99 -8.85 10.24 -13.86
CA ASP A 99 -9.96 9.74 -13.07
C ASP A 99 -9.47 9.51 -11.65
N CYS A 100 -9.64 10.49 -10.77
CA CYS A 100 -9.12 10.39 -9.40
C CYS A 100 -9.72 9.20 -8.66
N ARG A 101 -11.02 8.94 -8.86
CA ARG A 101 -11.74 7.79 -8.32
C ARG A 101 -12.48 7.06 -9.44
N PRO A 102 -12.59 5.72 -9.37
CA PRO A 102 -13.28 4.95 -10.39
C PRO A 102 -14.81 5.17 -10.32
N PRO A 103 -15.53 5.06 -11.45
CA PRO A 103 -16.99 5.27 -11.46
C PRO A 103 -17.78 4.34 -10.55
N CYS A 104 -17.31 3.10 -10.32
CA CYS A 104 -17.99 2.14 -9.44
C CYS A 104 -18.01 2.61 -7.97
N VAL A 105 -16.96 3.29 -7.50
CA VAL A 105 -16.90 3.89 -6.16
C VAL A 105 -17.84 5.08 -6.08
N LEU A 106 -17.78 5.98 -7.07
CA LEU A 106 -18.62 7.19 -7.11
C LEU A 106 -20.12 6.86 -7.20
N ALA A 107 -20.46 5.72 -7.80
CA ALA A 107 -21.83 5.23 -7.93
C ALA A 107 -22.34 4.49 -6.69
N CYS A 108 -21.46 3.99 -5.82
CA CYS A 108 -21.88 3.31 -4.60
C CYS A 108 -22.42 4.35 -3.59
N PRO A 109 -23.68 4.24 -3.13
CA PRO A 109 -24.22 5.21 -2.18
C PRO A 109 -23.47 5.24 -0.85
N ALA A 110 -22.98 4.08 -0.39
CA ALA A 110 -22.16 3.96 0.83
C ALA A 110 -20.73 4.50 0.65
N GLY A 111 -20.31 4.83 -0.58
CA GLY A 111 -18.96 5.28 -0.88
C GLY A 111 -17.89 4.21 -0.65
N THR A 112 -18.26 2.92 -0.68
CA THR A 112 -17.32 1.80 -0.50
C THR A 112 -16.27 1.77 -1.60
N ASP A 113 -15.04 1.35 -1.27
CA ASP A 113 -14.00 1.20 -2.28
C ASP A 113 -14.18 -0.08 -3.13
N CYS A 114 -15.13 -0.03 -4.07
CA CYS A 114 -15.41 -1.11 -5.00
C CYS A 114 -14.19 -1.56 -5.82
N GLN A 115 -13.28 -0.65 -6.20
CA GLN A 115 -12.09 -1.05 -6.95
C GLN A 115 -11.08 -1.72 -6.02
N GLY A 116 -10.86 -1.15 -4.83
CA GLY A 116 -9.94 -1.66 -3.83
C GLY A 116 -10.22 -3.10 -3.44
N TYR A 117 -11.41 -3.41 -2.92
CA TYR A 117 -11.69 -4.78 -2.46
C TYR A 117 -11.77 -5.81 -3.60
N VAL A 118 -12.15 -5.37 -4.81
CA VAL A 118 -12.09 -6.24 -5.99
C VAL A 118 -10.64 -6.54 -6.35
N GLY A 119 -9.74 -5.54 -6.29
CA GLY A 119 -8.31 -5.75 -6.50
C GLY A 119 -7.71 -6.67 -5.42
N LEU A 120 -8.06 -6.48 -4.15
CA LEU A 120 -7.60 -7.34 -3.05
C LEU A 120 -8.03 -8.79 -3.25
N ILE A 121 -9.29 -9.05 -3.62
CA ILE A 121 -9.73 -10.41 -3.96
C ILE A 121 -8.92 -10.98 -5.13
N ALA A 122 -8.63 -10.18 -6.18
CA ALA A 122 -7.81 -10.63 -7.30
C ALA A 122 -6.35 -10.92 -6.92
N ASN A 123 -5.84 -10.28 -5.87
CA ASN A 123 -4.51 -10.51 -5.31
C ASN A 123 -4.48 -11.62 -4.24
N GLY A 124 -5.63 -12.21 -3.88
CA GLY A 124 -5.73 -13.26 -2.86
C GLY A 124 -5.86 -12.76 -1.41
N GLU A 125 -5.95 -11.44 -1.21
CA GLU A 125 -6.04 -10.79 0.11
C GLU A 125 -7.50 -10.70 0.60
N TYR A 126 -8.07 -11.84 1.00
CA TYR A 126 -9.48 -11.90 1.37
C TYR A 126 -9.80 -11.20 2.70
N ASP A 127 -8.92 -11.31 3.68
CA ASP A 127 -9.09 -10.69 5.01
C ASP A 127 -9.02 -9.16 4.91
N ALA A 128 -8.03 -8.64 4.17
CA ALA A 128 -7.93 -7.21 3.88
C ALA A 128 -9.13 -6.71 3.04
N ALA A 129 -9.65 -7.54 2.12
CA ALA A 129 -10.83 -7.19 1.33
C ALA A 129 -12.09 -7.03 2.20
N ILE A 130 -12.33 -7.92 3.17
CA ILE A 130 -13.50 -7.81 4.05
C ILE A 130 -13.36 -6.64 5.03
N GLU A 131 -12.16 -6.36 5.53
CA GLU A 131 -11.88 -5.17 6.34
C GLU A 131 -12.23 -3.89 5.57
N LEU A 132 -11.73 -3.76 4.33
CA LEU A 132 -12.01 -2.60 3.48
C LEU A 132 -13.51 -2.44 3.17
N ILE A 133 -14.24 -3.55 3.01
CA ILE A 133 -15.70 -3.52 2.84
C ILE A 133 -16.37 -3.03 4.13
N LYS A 134 -15.98 -3.58 5.30
CA LYS A 134 -16.57 -3.27 6.60
C LYS A 134 -16.26 -1.85 7.11
N ASP A 135 -15.25 -1.15 6.57
CA ASP A 135 -15.10 0.31 6.78
C ASP A 135 -16.40 1.05 6.40
N ARG A 136 -17.08 0.64 5.31
CA ARG A 136 -18.23 1.39 4.76
C ARG A 136 -19.54 0.63 4.92
N ILE A 137 -19.50 -0.70 4.97
CA ILE A 137 -20.67 -1.57 4.96
C ILE A 137 -20.59 -2.58 6.11
N PRO A 138 -21.23 -2.30 7.27
CA PRO A 138 -21.20 -3.18 8.45
C PRO A 138 -21.97 -4.50 8.29
N LEU A 139 -22.79 -4.63 7.24
CA LEU A 139 -23.60 -5.82 6.95
C LEU A 139 -23.29 -6.36 5.54
N PRO A 140 -22.02 -6.69 5.22
CA PRO A 140 -21.62 -7.01 3.86
C PRO A 140 -22.23 -8.30 3.31
N ALA A 141 -22.47 -9.33 4.13
CA ALA A 141 -23.06 -10.59 3.71
C ALA A 141 -24.53 -10.42 3.34
N ALA A 142 -25.29 -9.65 4.13
CA ALA A 142 -26.66 -9.30 3.76
C ALA A 142 -26.70 -8.42 2.51
N ILE A 143 -25.86 -7.39 2.43
CA ILE A 143 -25.85 -6.46 1.30
C ILE A 143 -25.36 -7.12 0.01
N GLY A 144 -24.42 -8.06 0.07
CA GLY A 144 -23.98 -8.85 -1.08
C GLY A 144 -25.10 -9.68 -1.73
N ARG A 145 -26.17 -9.99 -0.98
CA ARG A 145 -27.35 -10.73 -1.46
C ARG A 145 -28.48 -9.85 -1.98
N VAL A 146 -28.64 -8.63 -1.45
CA VAL A 146 -29.85 -7.82 -1.68
C VAL A 146 -29.61 -6.49 -2.40
N CYS A 147 -28.35 -6.10 -2.61
CA CYS A 147 -28.00 -4.84 -3.26
C CYS A 147 -28.40 -4.84 -4.75
N PRO A 148 -29.03 -3.78 -5.26
CA PRO A 148 -29.29 -3.60 -6.70
C PRO A 148 -28.06 -3.06 -7.47
N HIS A 149 -26.86 -3.25 -6.92
CA HIS A 149 -25.56 -3.01 -7.56
C HIS A 149 -25.42 -1.78 -8.50
N PRO A 150 -25.72 -0.54 -8.06
CA PRO A 150 -25.55 0.66 -8.91
C PRO A 150 -24.10 0.88 -9.36
N CYS A 151 -23.13 0.32 -8.62
CA CYS A 151 -21.72 0.30 -9.00
C CYS A 151 -21.44 -0.49 -10.29
N GLU A 152 -22.21 -1.55 -10.57
CA GLU A 152 -22.03 -2.37 -11.77
C GLU A 152 -22.56 -1.67 -13.02
N GLU A 153 -23.65 -0.89 -12.90
CA GLU A 153 -24.19 -0.05 -13.98
C GLU A 153 -23.19 1.00 -14.49
N LYS A 154 -22.25 1.42 -13.63
CA LYS A 154 -21.20 2.40 -13.97
C LYS A 154 -19.85 1.74 -14.24
N CYS A 155 -19.73 0.42 -14.12
CA CYS A 155 -18.48 -0.28 -14.35
C CYS A 155 -18.02 -0.10 -15.81
N ARG A 156 -16.78 0.33 -16.03
CA ARG A 156 -16.23 0.57 -17.38
C ARG A 156 -15.98 -0.70 -18.18
N ARG A 157 -15.91 -1.86 -17.52
CA ARG A 157 -15.82 -3.17 -18.20
C ARG A 157 -16.98 -3.39 -19.19
N GLN A 158 -18.12 -2.74 -18.94
CA GLN A 158 -19.28 -2.78 -19.84
C GLN A 158 -19.03 -2.21 -21.26
N LEU A 159 -17.97 -1.42 -21.42
CA LEU A 159 -17.55 -0.89 -22.72
C LEU A 159 -16.87 -1.96 -23.60
N ILE A 160 -16.48 -3.08 -23.01
CA ILE A 160 -15.82 -4.20 -23.68
C ILE A 160 -16.78 -5.41 -23.73
N GLU A 161 -17.41 -5.72 -22.59
CA GLU A 161 -18.20 -6.93 -22.36
C GLU A 161 -19.13 -6.81 -21.13
N GLU A 162 -19.39 -7.86 -20.35
CA GLU A 162 -20.20 -7.78 -19.13
C GLU A 162 -19.46 -7.05 -17.99
N PRO A 163 -20.18 -6.28 -17.13
CA PRO A 163 -19.55 -5.63 -15.98
C PRO A 163 -18.97 -6.65 -14.99
N VAL A 164 -18.07 -6.18 -14.12
CA VAL A 164 -17.57 -6.95 -12.98
C VAL A 164 -18.70 -7.14 -11.95
N SER A 165 -18.80 -8.33 -11.38
CA SER A 165 -19.77 -8.81 -10.40
C SER A 165 -19.43 -8.30 -8.99
N ILE A 166 -19.33 -6.99 -8.85
CA ILE A 166 -18.92 -6.28 -7.64
C ILE A 166 -19.75 -6.70 -6.42
N ALA A 167 -21.05 -6.96 -6.58
CA ALA A 167 -21.92 -7.41 -5.50
C ALA A 167 -21.64 -8.86 -5.07
N TRP A 168 -21.37 -9.76 -6.02
CA TRP A 168 -21.06 -11.16 -5.71
C TRP A 168 -19.67 -11.34 -5.13
N LEU A 169 -18.69 -10.54 -5.57
CA LEU A 169 -17.36 -10.52 -4.96
C LEU A 169 -17.42 -10.03 -3.50
N LYS A 170 -18.28 -9.05 -3.20
CA LYS A 170 -18.54 -8.62 -1.81
C LYS A 170 -19.17 -9.71 -0.98
N ARG A 171 -20.15 -10.44 -1.55
CA ARG A 171 -20.76 -11.60 -0.89
C ARG A 171 -19.70 -12.65 -0.59
N TYR A 172 -18.86 -13.00 -1.56
CA TYR A 172 -17.78 -13.98 -1.39
C TYR A 172 -16.86 -13.62 -0.21
N ALA A 173 -16.34 -12.39 -0.17
CA ALA A 173 -15.48 -11.96 0.94
C ALA A 173 -16.20 -12.00 2.30
N ALA A 174 -17.49 -11.63 2.33
CA ALA A 174 -18.29 -11.64 3.55
C ALA A 174 -18.65 -13.05 4.04
N ASP A 175 -18.97 -13.97 3.12
CA ASP A 175 -19.28 -15.36 3.46
C ASP A 175 -18.01 -16.05 4.00
N LYS A 176 -16.84 -15.80 3.39
CA LYS A 176 -15.54 -16.33 3.87
C LYS A 176 -15.17 -15.84 5.27
N ASP A 177 -15.45 -14.58 5.57
CA ASP A 177 -15.27 -13.99 6.90
C ASP A 177 -16.18 -14.61 7.95
N LEU A 178 -17.46 -14.86 7.62
CA LEU A 178 -18.40 -15.52 8.54
C LEU A 178 -18.06 -17.00 8.78
N GLU A 179 -17.47 -17.67 7.78
CA GLU A 179 -17.00 -19.05 7.89
C GLU A 179 -15.67 -19.19 8.68
N SER A 180 -14.95 -18.09 8.87
CA SER A 180 -13.68 -18.06 9.62
C SER A 180 -13.88 -18.35 11.12
N GLU A 181 -12.87 -18.95 11.75
CA GLU A 181 -12.84 -19.10 13.22
C GLU A 181 -12.76 -17.75 13.94
N ASN A 182 -12.21 -16.73 13.26
CA ASN A 182 -12.04 -15.37 13.79
C ASN A 182 -12.56 -14.34 12.78
N PRO A 183 -13.89 -14.15 12.67
CA PRO A 183 -14.46 -13.11 11.81
C PRO A 183 -13.95 -11.72 12.20
N PHE A 184 -13.74 -10.84 11.22
CA PHE A 184 -13.21 -9.51 11.43
C PHE A 184 -14.17 -8.64 12.27
N ILE A 185 -13.61 -8.05 13.32
CA ILE A 185 -14.24 -7.03 14.15
C ILE A 185 -13.31 -5.81 14.13
N PRO A 186 -13.81 -4.60 13.83
CA PRO A 186 -12.97 -3.41 13.78
C PRO A 186 -12.41 -3.06 15.17
N GLU A 187 -11.30 -2.33 15.18
CA GLU A 187 -10.77 -1.73 16.40
C GLU A 187 -11.79 -0.75 17.02
N ILE A 188 -11.97 -0.84 18.34
CA ILE A 188 -12.89 -0.01 19.11
C ILE A 188 -12.06 1.03 19.87
N ALA A 189 -12.33 2.31 19.63
CA ALA A 189 -11.68 3.40 20.35
C ALA A 189 -12.00 3.39 21.85
N ASP A 190 -11.16 4.06 22.64
CA ASP A 190 -11.34 4.22 24.08
C ASP A 190 -12.74 4.74 24.45
N GLU A 191 -13.29 4.26 25.57
CA GLU A 191 -14.62 4.66 26.05
C GLU A 191 -14.71 6.18 26.26
N THR A 192 -15.58 6.83 25.48
CA THR A 192 -15.84 8.28 25.54
C THR A 192 -16.65 8.68 26.77
N GLY A 193 -17.33 7.72 27.42
CA GLY A 193 -18.29 7.97 28.50
C GLY A 193 -19.62 8.57 28.02
N LYS A 194 -19.84 8.68 26.71
CA LYS A 194 -21.08 9.18 26.09
C LYS A 194 -22.00 8.04 25.66
N SER A 195 -23.30 8.30 25.68
CA SER A 195 -24.35 7.31 25.45
C SER A 195 -25.29 7.71 24.31
N VAL A 196 -25.60 6.76 23.42
CA VAL A 196 -26.50 6.96 22.27
C VAL A 196 -27.60 5.91 22.24
N ALA A 197 -28.85 6.36 22.17
CA ALA A 197 -30.00 5.48 21.92
C ALA A 197 -30.38 5.48 20.44
N ILE A 198 -30.55 4.31 19.85
CA ILE A 198 -30.98 4.12 18.46
C ILE A 198 -32.36 3.46 18.46
N ILE A 199 -33.35 4.13 17.90
CA ILE A 199 -34.72 3.63 17.81
C ILE A 199 -34.94 3.03 16.43
N GLY A 200 -35.03 1.70 16.37
CA GLY A 200 -35.13 0.89 15.16
C GLY A 200 -33.84 0.12 14.87
N GLY A 201 -33.93 -1.21 14.85
CA GLY A 201 -32.82 -2.14 14.57
C GLY A 201 -32.75 -2.58 13.12
N GLY A 202 -33.10 -1.71 12.16
CA GLY A 202 -32.94 -1.97 10.72
C GLY A 202 -31.51 -1.71 10.22
N PRO A 203 -31.27 -1.73 8.88
CA PRO A 203 -29.95 -1.44 8.31
C PRO A 203 -29.37 -0.10 8.78
N MET A 204 -30.19 0.95 8.86
CA MET A 204 -29.79 2.25 9.41
C MET A 204 -29.27 2.13 10.85
N GLY A 205 -30.05 1.50 11.73
CA GLY A 205 -29.74 1.44 13.16
C GLY A 205 -28.59 0.51 13.50
N LEU A 206 -28.51 -0.66 12.85
CA LEU A 206 -27.41 -1.61 13.02
C LEU A 206 -26.08 -0.99 12.55
N SER A 207 -26.06 -0.36 11.37
CA SER A 207 -24.85 0.27 10.87
C SER A 207 -24.45 1.51 11.68
N ALA A 208 -25.40 2.31 12.16
CA ALA A 208 -25.07 3.44 13.03
C ALA A 208 -24.51 2.96 14.38
N ALA A 209 -25.04 1.85 14.92
CA ALA A 209 -24.52 1.26 16.14
C ALA A 209 -23.08 0.77 15.97
N TYR A 210 -22.78 0.13 14.84
CA TYR A 210 -21.42 -0.29 14.49
C TYR A 210 -20.44 0.89 14.49
N PHE A 211 -20.75 1.97 13.74
CA PHE A 211 -19.85 3.12 13.65
C PHE A 211 -19.71 3.90 14.96
N LEU A 212 -20.82 4.17 15.67
CA LEU A 212 -20.76 4.86 16.95
C LEU A 212 -20.03 4.04 18.02
N ARG A 213 -20.14 2.71 17.95
CA ARG A 213 -19.40 1.84 18.85
C ARG A 213 -17.91 1.87 18.54
N GLN A 214 -17.52 1.84 17.26
CA GLN A 214 -16.14 2.00 16.81
C GLN A 214 -15.50 3.30 17.35
N MET A 215 -16.28 4.37 17.46
CA MET A 215 -15.87 5.67 18.03
C MET A 215 -15.81 5.70 19.58
N GLY A 216 -16.04 4.56 20.26
CA GLY A 216 -15.95 4.46 21.71
C GLY A 216 -17.20 4.95 22.47
N HIS A 217 -18.34 5.14 21.80
CA HIS A 217 -19.59 5.46 22.49
C HIS A 217 -20.33 4.21 22.99
N SER A 218 -21.08 4.37 24.09
CA SER A 218 -22.01 3.35 24.55
C SER A 218 -23.31 3.42 23.76
N VAL A 219 -23.70 2.32 23.10
CA VAL A 219 -24.86 2.33 22.18
C VAL A 219 -25.93 1.34 22.64
N THR A 220 -27.19 1.78 22.63
CA THR A 220 -28.36 0.92 22.85
C THR A 220 -29.33 0.99 21.67
N ILE A 221 -29.63 -0.14 21.05
CA ILE A 221 -30.67 -0.26 20.03
C ILE A 221 -31.99 -0.71 20.69
N ILE A 222 -33.07 0.02 20.43
CA ILE A 222 -34.44 -0.31 20.87
C ILE A 222 -35.25 -0.69 19.64
N GLU A 223 -35.70 -1.94 19.56
CA GLU A 223 -36.41 -2.51 18.42
C GLU A 223 -37.83 -2.95 18.81
N SER A 224 -38.81 -2.54 18.01
CA SER A 224 -40.22 -2.87 18.15
C SER A 224 -40.55 -4.34 17.86
N MET A 225 -39.77 -4.98 16.99
CA MET A 225 -39.94 -6.34 16.53
C MET A 225 -39.20 -7.35 17.43
N PRO A 226 -39.55 -8.66 17.34
CA PRO A 226 -38.91 -9.69 18.17
C PRO A 226 -37.42 -9.92 17.91
N LYS A 227 -36.93 -9.66 16.70
CA LYS A 227 -35.53 -9.76 16.29
C LYS A 227 -35.13 -8.51 15.49
N LEU A 228 -33.86 -8.13 15.55
CA LEU A 228 -33.29 -7.01 14.79
C LEU A 228 -33.11 -7.39 13.31
N GLY A 229 -32.85 -6.41 12.45
CA GLY A 229 -32.67 -6.54 11.00
C GLY A 229 -33.70 -5.75 10.19
N GLY A 230 -34.77 -5.24 10.82
CA GLY A 230 -35.78 -4.41 10.17
C GLY A 230 -36.26 -4.98 8.83
N MET A 231 -36.24 -4.18 7.76
CA MET A 231 -36.66 -4.63 6.43
C MET A 231 -35.79 -5.76 5.84
N LEU A 232 -34.52 -5.88 6.21
CA LEU A 232 -33.68 -7.00 5.76
C LEU A 232 -34.21 -8.34 6.32
N ARG A 233 -34.71 -8.34 7.56
CA ARG A 233 -35.34 -9.53 8.14
C ARG A 233 -36.76 -9.73 7.64
N TYR A 234 -37.60 -8.71 7.77
CA TYR A 234 -39.05 -8.87 7.68
C TYR A 234 -39.63 -8.54 6.30
N GLY A 235 -38.84 -7.89 5.44
CA GLY A 235 -39.25 -7.50 4.09
C GLY A 235 -38.59 -8.32 2.98
N ILE A 236 -37.59 -9.15 3.27
CA ILE A 236 -36.86 -9.97 2.30
C ILE A 236 -37.05 -11.46 2.64
N PRO A 237 -37.44 -12.33 1.69
CA PRO A 237 -37.64 -13.76 1.94
C PRO A 237 -36.37 -14.54 2.31
N GLU A 238 -36.55 -15.71 2.93
CA GLU A 238 -35.47 -16.63 3.34
C GLU A 238 -34.59 -17.09 2.17
N TYR A 239 -35.20 -17.40 1.02
CA TYR A 239 -34.49 -17.92 -0.17
C TYR A 239 -33.50 -16.92 -0.79
N ARG A 240 -33.63 -15.64 -0.42
CA ARG A 240 -32.83 -14.53 -0.94
C ARG A 240 -31.87 -13.99 0.11
N LEU A 241 -32.32 -13.86 1.35
CA LEU A 241 -31.49 -13.48 2.48
C LEU A 241 -31.80 -14.42 3.65
N PRO A 242 -30.99 -15.50 3.82
CA PRO A 242 -31.11 -16.41 4.94
C PRO A 242 -31.02 -15.65 6.26
N LYS A 243 -31.90 -15.97 7.21
CA LYS A 243 -31.93 -15.24 8.50
C LYS A 243 -30.81 -15.65 9.44
N ALA A 244 -30.20 -16.81 9.21
CA ALA A 244 -29.00 -17.24 9.92
C ALA A 244 -27.82 -16.30 9.63
N VAL A 245 -27.53 -16.02 8.36
CA VAL A 245 -26.48 -15.08 7.93
C VAL A 245 -26.69 -13.69 8.57
N LEU A 246 -27.93 -13.19 8.55
CA LEU A 246 -28.25 -11.92 9.20
C LEU A 246 -28.12 -11.97 10.74
N ASP A 247 -28.45 -13.10 11.36
CA ASP A 247 -28.28 -13.31 12.81
C ASP A 247 -26.77 -13.28 13.17
N GLU A 248 -25.90 -13.85 12.33
CA GLU A 248 -24.45 -13.84 12.52
C GLU A 248 -23.86 -12.42 12.44
N GLU A 249 -24.20 -11.65 11.40
CA GLU A 249 -23.74 -10.25 11.30
C GLU A 249 -24.23 -9.37 12.46
N ILE A 250 -25.47 -9.60 12.93
CA ILE A 250 -25.99 -8.89 14.11
C ILE A 250 -25.24 -9.32 15.37
N ALA A 251 -24.90 -10.60 15.51
CA ALA A 251 -24.13 -11.11 16.64
C ALA A 251 -22.72 -10.50 16.69
N LEU A 252 -22.08 -10.26 15.53
CA LEU A 252 -20.81 -9.53 15.47
C LEU A 252 -20.96 -8.11 16.05
N ILE A 253 -21.99 -7.37 15.65
CA ILE A 253 -22.28 -6.02 16.21
C ILE A 253 -22.57 -6.09 17.71
N GLU A 254 -23.29 -7.11 18.17
CA GLU A 254 -23.54 -7.34 19.61
C GLU A 254 -22.23 -7.61 20.37
N SER A 255 -21.33 -8.40 19.79
CA SER A 255 -20.03 -8.74 20.38
C SER A 255 -19.11 -7.53 20.57
N MET A 256 -19.30 -6.46 19.79
CA MET A 256 -18.63 -5.17 19.97
C MET A 256 -19.08 -4.45 21.26
N GLY A 257 -20.15 -4.90 21.93
CA GLY A 257 -20.69 -4.31 23.16
C GLY A 257 -21.96 -3.46 22.96
N VAL A 258 -22.60 -3.54 21.80
CA VAL A 258 -23.87 -2.84 21.53
C VAL A 258 -25.01 -3.54 22.28
N LYS A 259 -25.75 -2.78 23.09
CA LYS A 259 -26.91 -3.32 23.81
C LYS A 259 -28.14 -3.36 22.92
N MET A 260 -28.79 -4.52 22.79
CA MET A 260 -29.97 -4.69 21.95
C MET A 260 -31.22 -5.01 22.79
N ILE A 261 -32.29 -4.22 22.62
CA ILE A 261 -33.55 -4.34 23.36
C ILE A 261 -34.71 -4.57 22.37
N PRO A 262 -35.07 -5.83 22.04
CA PRO A 262 -36.17 -6.14 21.14
C PRO A 262 -37.54 -6.04 21.84
N ASN A 263 -38.62 -6.24 21.07
CA ASN A 263 -40.02 -6.24 21.54
C ASN A 263 -40.46 -4.97 22.29
N THR A 264 -39.89 -3.82 21.97
CA THR A 264 -40.14 -2.57 22.70
C THR A 264 -40.56 -1.45 21.74
N LYS A 265 -41.80 -0.98 21.85
CA LYS A 265 -42.34 0.10 21.03
C LYS A 265 -42.20 1.45 21.74
N VAL A 266 -41.30 2.29 21.24
CA VAL A 266 -41.15 3.67 21.73
C VAL A 266 -42.41 4.49 21.42
N GLY A 267 -42.88 5.25 22.40
CA GLY A 267 -44.15 5.99 22.37
C GLY A 267 -45.37 5.15 22.78
N VAL A 268 -45.20 3.86 23.10
CA VAL A 268 -46.26 2.97 23.63
C VAL A 268 -45.81 2.28 24.92
N ASP A 269 -44.72 1.51 24.84
CA ASP A 269 -44.18 0.76 25.98
C ASP A 269 -43.24 1.63 26.83
N ILE A 270 -42.49 2.53 26.17
CA ILE A 270 -41.59 3.51 26.80
C ILE A 270 -41.85 4.89 26.20
N PRO A 271 -42.09 5.95 27.00
CA PRO A 271 -42.22 7.32 26.49
C PRO A 271 -40.93 7.80 25.81
N PHE A 272 -41.06 8.52 24.69
CA PHE A 272 -39.91 9.07 23.95
C PHE A 272 -39.06 10.04 24.80
N GLU A 273 -39.71 10.89 25.61
CA GLU A 273 -39.02 11.86 26.48
C GLU A 273 -38.07 11.20 27.48
N THR A 274 -38.43 10.01 28.00
CA THR A 274 -37.55 9.27 28.91
C THR A 274 -36.25 8.85 28.22
N ILE A 275 -36.33 8.38 26.97
CA ILE A 275 -35.14 7.99 26.19
C ILE A 275 -34.27 9.22 25.90
N LYS A 276 -34.89 10.36 25.63
CA LYS A 276 -34.16 11.61 25.40
C LYS A 276 -33.45 12.13 26.65
N GLU A 277 -34.03 11.95 27.83
CA GLU A 277 -33.42 12.36 29.10
C GLU A 277 -32.29 11.41 29.56
N ASP A 278 -32.41 10.11 29.25
CA ASP A 278 -31.49 9.07 29.73
C ASP A 278 -30.21 8.91 28.87
N TYR A 279 -30.18 9.49 27.67
CA TYR A 279 -29.08 9.35 26.71
C TYR A 279 -28.57 10.71 26.23
N ASP A 280 -27.28 10.82 25.92
CA ASP A 280 -26.67 12.07 25.44
C ASP A 280 -27.11 12.43 24.01
N ALA A 281 -27.45 11.43 23.19
CA ALA A 281 -28.02 11.60 21.85
C ALA A 281 -29.00 10.48 21.49
N VAL A 282 -29.96 10.77 20.60
CA VAL A 282 -30.94 9.80 20.11
C VAL A 282 -31.00 9.79 18.58
N LEU A 283 -30.92 8.61 17.97
CA LEU A 283 -31.08 8.40 16.53
C LEU A 283 -32.40 7.69 16.20
N LEU A 284 -33.18 8.27 15.30
CA LEU A 284 -34.43 7.70 14.79
C LEU A 284 -34.21 6.99 13.45
N GLY A 285 -34.27 5.66 13.47
CA GLY A 285 -34.13 4.76 12.33
C GLY A 285 -35.34 3.83 12.15
N ILE A 286 -36.56 4.33 12.36
CA ILE A 286 -37.77 3.51 12.50
C ILE A 286 -38.24 2.80 11.22
N GLY A 287 -37.77 3.21 10.04
CA GLY A 287 -38.10 2.61 8.75
C GLY A 287 -39.55 2.81 8.28
N ALA A 288 -39.83 2.38 7.04
CA ALA A 288 -41.12 2.56 6.36
C ALA A 288 -41.99 1.29 6.39
N TRP A 289 -42.69 1.06 7.49
CA TRP A 289 -43.47 -0.18 7.72
C TRP A 289 -44.89 -0.19 7.12
N VAL A 290 -45.36 0.93 6.56
CA VAL A 290 -46.75 1.06 6.08
C VAL A 290 -46.81 0.87 4.57
N SER A 291 -47.63 -0.09 4.10
CA SER A 291 -47.86 -0.28 2.66
C SER A 291 -48.80 0.79 2.10
N THR A 292 -48.49 1.35 0.91
CA THR A 292 -49.37 2.32 0.23
C THR A 292 -50.40 1.63 -0.67
N GLY A 293 -51.65 2.07 -0.65
CA GLY A 293 -52.72 1.56 -1.51
C GLY A 293 -52.72 2.09 -2.96
N VAL A 294 -53.48 1.41 -3.83
CA VAL A 294 -53.72 1.83 -5.24
C VAL A 294 -54.69 3.01 -5.31
N ARG A 295 -55.55 3.16 -4.30
CA ARG A 295 -56.70 4.07 -4.25
C ARG A 295 -57.75 3.75 -5.32
N CYS A 296 -57.98 2.46 -5.55
CA CYS A 296 -59.03 1.98 -6.45
C CYS A 296 -60.28 1.57 -5.66
N LYS A 297 -61.44 1.54 -6.32
CA LYS A 297 -62.69 1.13 -5.69
C LYS A 297 -62.59 -0.33 -5.25
N GLY A 298 -62.95 -0.62 -3.99
CA GLY A 298 -62.93 -1.98 -3.45
C GLY A 298 -61.58 -2.45 -2.88
N GLU A 299 -60.59 -1.55 -2.73
CA GLU A 299 -59.27 -1.90 -2.17
C GLU A 299 -59.29 -2.41 -0.73
N ASP A 300 -60.34 -2.10 0.04
CA ASP A 300 -60.54 -2.56 1.42
C ASP A 300 -61.20 -3.95 1.53
N SER A 301 -61.38 -4.66 0.42
CA SER A 301 -62.05 -5.99 0.39
C SER A 301 -61.22 -7.05 1.13
N GLU A 302 -61.89 -8.06 1.72
CA GLU A 302 -61.19 -9.17 2.36
C GLU A 302 -60.35 -9.93 1.31
N GLY A 303 -59.07 -10.18 1.59
CA GLY A 303 -58.13 -10.78 0.64
C GLY A 303 -57.28 -9.79 -0.15
N VAL A 304 -57.45 -8.48 0.06
CA VAL A 304 -56.45 -7.47 -0.34
C VAL A 304 -55.48 -7.24 0.83
N ILE A 305 -54.17 -7.39 0.60
CA ILE A 305 -53.14 -7.34 1.64
C ILE A 305 -52.00 -6.43 1.18
N GLY A 306 -51.38 -5.67 2.09
CA GLY A 306 -50.15 -4.93 1.81
C GLY A 306 -48.95 -5.86 1.56
N GLY A 307 -48.06 -5.50 0.64
CA GLY A 307 -46.89 -6.31 0.30
C GLY A 307 -45.96 -6.57 1.49
N ILE A 308 -45.67 -5.52 2.29
CA ILE A 308 -44.85 -5.68 3.50
C ILE A 308 -45.56 -6.58 4.53
N ASP A 309 -46.86 -6.38 4.72
CA ASP A 309 -47.63 -7.18 5.68
C ASP A 309 -47.65 -8.66 5.28
N PHE A 310 -47.77 -8.95 3.98
CA PHE A 310 -47.67 -10.30 3.45
C PHE A 310 -46.31 -10.93 3.74
N LEU A 311 -45.20 -10.30 3.31
CA LEU A 311 -43.85 -10.83 3.51
C LEU A 311 -43.50 -10.98 5.00
N ARG A 312 -43.87 -9.99 5.82
CA ARG A 312 -43.68 -10.05 7.28
C ARG A 312 -44.40 -11.23 7.90
N LYS A 313 -45.65 -11.49 7.49
CA LYS A 313 -46.44 -12.64 7.97
C LYS A 313 -45.80 -13.97 7.58
N VAL A 314 -45.29 -14.08 6.35
CA VAL A 314 -44.58 -15.27 5.87
C VAL A 314 -43.35 -15.55 6.75
N VAL A 315 -42.49 -14.55 6.93
CA VAL A 315 -41.26 -14.69 7.76
C VAL A 315 -41.59 -15.04 9.21
N ARG A 316 -42.72 -14.57 9.74
CA ARG A 316 -43.17 -14.86 11.11
C ARG A 316 -43.95 -16.17 11.25
N ASN A 317 -44.09 -16.95 10.17
CA ASN A 317 -44.91 -18.16 10.13
C ASN A 317 -46.35 -17.92 10.61
N GLU A 318 -46.90 -16.75 10.31
CA GLU A 318 -48.29 -16.41 10.61
C GLU A 318 -49.23 -17.00 9.55
N GLU A 319 -50.48 -17.30 9.93
CA GLU A 319 -51.46 -17.84 9.00
C GLU A 319 -51.81 -16.82 7.90
N ILE A 320 -51.64 -17.23 6.64
CA ILE A 320 -52.02 -16.44 5.47
C ILE A 320 -53.05 -17.23 4.67
N LYS A 321 -54.26 -16.67 4.55
CA LYS A 321 -55.33 -17.23 3.71
C LYS A 321 -55.11 -16.89 2.24
N LEU A 322 -53.99 -17.36 1.68
CA LEU A 322 -53.63 -17.18 0.27
C LEU A 322 -54.55 -18.02 -0.62
N GLY A 323 -55.12 -17.41 -1.66
CA GLY A 323 -55.93 -18.12 -2.65
C GLY A 323 -55.11 -18.78 -3.77
N GLU A 324 -55.79 -19.44 -4.71
CA GLU A 324 -55.11 -20.13 -5.82
C GLU A 324 -54.67 -19.17 -6.94
N ASN A 325 -55.42 -18.08 -7.16
CA ASN A 325 -55.12 -17.03 -8.14
C ASN A 325 -54.73 -15.72 -7.41
N VAL A 326 -53.46 -15.36 -7.45
CA VAL A 326 -52.91 -14.23 -6.67
C VAL A 326 -52.44 -13.12 -7.62
N ALA A 327 -52.83 -11.88 -7.37
CA ALA A 327 -52.36 -10.72 -8.13
C ALA A 327 -51.51 -9.79 -7.27
N ILE A 328 -50.27 -9.54 -7.68
CA ILE A 328 -49.34 -8.61 -7.04
C ILE A 328 -49.31 -7.34 -7.87
N VAL A 329 -49.57 -6.20 -7.26
CA VAL A 329 -49.53 -4.89 -7.93
C VAL A 329 -48.26 -4.15 -7.54
N GLY A 330 -47.41 -3.87 -8.51
CA GLY A 330 -46.11 -3.22 -8.28
C GLY A 330 -45.02 -3.76 -9.20
N GLY A 331 -43.92 -3.02 -9.31
CA GLY A 331 -42.79 -3.40 -10.17
C GLY A 331 -41.42 -3.32 -9.50
N GLY A 332 -41.35 -3.06 -8.19
CA GLY A 332 -40.08 -3.02 -7.43
C GLY A 332 -39.71 -4.38 -6.83
N ASN A 333 -38.54 -4.46 -6.17
CA ASN A 333 -38.04 -5.71 -5.58
C ASN A 333 -39.04 -6.38 -4.63
N THR A 334 -39.71 -5.62 -3.75
CA THR A 334 -40.77 -6.14 -2.88
C THR A 334 -41.91 -6.82 -3.66
N ALA A 335 -42.22 -6.35 -4.87
CA ALA A 335 -43.23 -6.98 -5.71
C ALA A 335 -42.74 -8.32 -6.27
N MET A 336 -41.46 -8.41 -6.68
CA MET A 336 -40.87 -9.68 -7.15
C MET A 336 -40.77 -10.69 -6.02
N ASP A 337 -40.31 -10.27 -4.85
CA ASP A 337 -40.27 -11.10 -3.63
C ASP A 337 -41.66 -11.63 -3.26
N ALA A 338 -42.70 -10.79 -3.35
CA ALA A 338 -44.07 -11.20 -3.11
C ALA A 338 -44.60 -12.20 -4.15
N CYS A 339 -44.28 -11.99 -5.44
CA CYS A 339 -44.65 -12.93 -6.52
C CYS A 339 -44.04 -14.31 -6.28
N ARG A 340 -42.72 -14.37 -6.10
CA ARG A 340 -41.94 -15.60 -5.93
C ARG A 340 -42.28 -16.33 -4.63
N THR A 341 -42.56 -15.58 -3.57
CA THR A 341 -43.09 -16.14 -2.31
C THR A 341 -44.49 -16.73 -2.49
N ALA A 342 -45.38 -16.07 -3.25
CA ALA A 342 -46.72 -16.61 -3.52
C ALA A 342 -46.66 -17.94 -4.32
N VAL A 343 -45.73 -18.07 -5.27
CA VAL A 343 -45.46 -19.34 -5.98
C VAL A 343 -45.08 -20.43 -4.98
N ARG A 344 -44.12 -20.17 -4.09
CA ARG A 344 -43.63 -21.12 -3.06
C ARG A 344 -44.69 -21.52 -2.04
N LEU A 345 -45.67 -20.66 -1.77
CA LEU A 345 -46.81 -20.97 -0.91
C LEU A 345 -47.93 -21.76 -1.63
N GLY A 346 -47.72 -22.15 -2.88
CA GLY A 346 -48.61 -23.05 -3.62
C GLY A 346 -49.69 -22.35 -4.45
N ALA A 347 -49.57 -21.04 -4.74
CA ALA A 347 -50.47 -20.37 -5.66
C ALA A 347 -50.36 -20.98 -7.07
N LYS A 348 -51.49 -21.35 -7.69
CA LYS A 348 -51.52 -21.98 -9.02
C LYS A 348 -51.32 -20.97 -10.14
N LYS A 349 -51.77 -19.73 -9.95
CA LYS A 349 -51.54 -18.63 -10.89
C LYS A 349 -51.16 -17.37 -10.13
N VAL A 350 -50.00 -16.83 -10.46
CA VAL A 350 -49.49 -15.59 -9.89
C VAL A 350 -49.39 -14.55 -10.99
N TYR A 351 -50.06 -13.41 -10.83
CA TYR A 351 -50.05 -12.30 -11.77
C TYR A 351 -49.24 -11.14 -11.21
N ASN A 352 -48.29 -10.60 -11.98
CA ASN A 352 -47.69 -9.30 -11.67
C ASN A 352 -48.37 -8.20 -12.50
N ILE A 353 -49.01 -7.24 -11.85
CA ILE A 353 -49.69 -6.11 -12.49
C ILE A 353 -48.78 -4.88 -12.40
N TYR A 354 -48.35 -4.39 -13.56
CA TYR A 354 -47.51 -3.20 -13.63
C TYR A 354 -47.98 -2.23 -14.72
N ARG A 355 -48.06 -0.95 -14.34
CA ARG A 355 -48.63 0.12 -15.18
C ARG A 355 -47.74 0.58 -16.33
N ARG A 356 -46.50 0.10 -16.42
CA ARG A 356 -45.54 0.39 -17.51
C ARG A 356 -45.03 -0.92 -18.13
N THR A 357 -44.00 -0.87 -18.97
CA THR A 357 -43.39 -2.07 -19.53
C THR A 357 -42.32 -2.64 -18.58
N LYS A 358 -41.85 -3.85 -18.88
CA LYS A 358 -40.77 -4.53 -18.16
C LYS A 358 -39.51 -3.66 -18.01
N ASN A 359 -39.15 -2.90 -19.06
CA ASN A 359 -37.95 -2.06 -19.05
C ASN A 359 -38.03 -0.85 -18.09
N GLU A 360 -39.23 -0.47 -17.64
CA GLU A 360 -39.39 0.60 -16.63
C GLU A 360 -39.68 0.05 -15.22
N MET A 361 -39.60 -1.26 -15.00
CA MET A 361 -39.73 -1.85 -13.66
C MET A 361 -38.54 -1.43 -12.78
N PRO A 362 -38.77 -0.96 -11.54
CA PRO A 362 -37.67 -0.67 -10.61
C PRO A 362 -36.95 -1.89 -10.03
N ALA A 363 -37.51 -3.10 -10.18
CA ALA A 363 -36.85 -4.32 -9.73
C ALA A 363 -35.64 -4.67 -10.60
N ASP A 364 -34.70 -5.40 -10.03
CA ASP A 364 -33.56 -5.91 -10.79
C ASP A 364 -34.01 -6.84 -11.92
N MET A 365 -33.33 -6.81 -13.07
CA MET A 365 -33.70 -7.63 -14.22
C MET A 365 -33.58 -9.12 -13.90
N VAL A 366 -32.59 -9.50 -13.08
CA VAL A 366 -32.40 -10.88 -12.62
C VAL A 366 -33.65 -11.38 -11.87
N GLU A 367 -34.17 -10.58 -10.94
CA GLU A 367 -35.38 -10.92 -10.17
C GLU A 367 -36.63 -11.06 -11.04
N ILE A 368 -36.74 -10.23 -12.09
CA ILE A 368 -37.86 -10.30 -13.04
C ILE A 368 -37.76 -11.58 -13.87
N VAL A 369 -36.57 -11.94 -14.34
CA VAL A 369 -36.33 -13.16 -15.12
C VAL A 369 -36.59 -14.41 -14.28
N GLU A 370 -36.06 -14.47 -13.05
CA GLU A 370 -36.30 -15.59 -12.14
C GLU A 370 -37.79 -15.75 -11.81
N ALA A 371 -38.53 -14.65 -11.61
CA ALA A 371 -39.97 -14.71 -11.41
C ALA A 371 -40.72 -15.23 -12.65
N GLU A 372 -40.31 -14.86 -13.87
CA GLU A 372 -40.88 -15.40 -15.12
C GLU A 372 -40.61 -16.91 -15.25
N GLU A 373 -39.38 -17.37 -14.97
CA GLU A 373 -38.98 -18.78 -14.98
C GLU A 373 -39.80 -19.60 -13.97
N GLU A 374 -40.06 -19.03 -12.80
CA GLU A 374 -40.91 -19.63 -11.76
C GLU A 374 -42.41 -19.65 -12.12
N GLY A 375 -42.82 -19.03 -13.24
CA GLY A 375 -44.17 -19.10 -13.79
C GLY A 375 -45.08 -17.90 -13.49
N VAL A 376 -44.51 -16.77 -13.06
CA VAL A 376 -45.26 -15.52 -12.81
C VAL A 376 -45.73 -14.91 -14.14
N ILE A 377 -47.01 -14.55 -14.21
CA ILE A 377 -47.65 -13.99 -15.41
C ILE A 377 -47.61 -12.46 -15.34
N PHE A 378 -46.77 -11.82 -16.15
CA PHE A 378 -46.65 -10.36 -16.19
C PHE A 378 -47.75 -9.70 -17.03
N LYS A 379 -48.61 -8.93 -16.36
CA LYS A 379 -49.64 -8.04 -16.92
C LYS A 379 -49.10 -6.61 -16.99
N ASN A 380 -48.11 -6.41 -17.83
CA ASN A 380 -47.53 -5.08 -18.12
C ASN A 380 -48.53 -4.17 -18.83
N LEU A 381 -48.31 -2.85 -18.73
CA LEU A 381 -49.21 -1.83 -19.25
C LEU A 381 -50.65 -1.97 -18.74
N THR A 382 -50.82 -2.40 -17.48
CA THR A 382 -52.13 -2.45 -16.84
C THR A 382 -52.10 -1.87 -15.44
N ASN A 383 -53.19 -1.23 -15.02
CA ASN A 383 -53.31 -0.64 -13.68
C ASN A 383 -54.68 -0.96 -13.06
N PRO A 384 -54.77 -1.41 -11.81
CA PRO A 384 -56.07 -1.69 -11.18
C PRO A 384 -56.92 -0.43 -11.03
N ILE A 385 -58.21 -0.52 -11.36
CA ILE A 385 -59.19 0.57 -11.20
C ILE A 385 -60.40 0.19 -10.34
N GLU A 386 -60.72 -1.11 -10.24
CA GLU A 386 -61.80 -1.62 -9.37
C GLU A 386 -61.51 -3.07 -8.96
N VAL A 387 -61.69 -3.36 -7.67
CA VAL A 387 -61.67 -4.71 -7.09
C VAL A 387 -63.12 -5.11 -6.83
N ILE A 388 -63.54 -6.24 -7.39
CA ILE A 388 -64.90 -6.77 -7.27
C ILE A 388 -64.88 -7.88 -6.22
N ALA A 389 -65.63 -7.67 -5.14
CA ALA A 389 -65.83 -8.66 -4.09
C ALA A 389 -66.98 -9.62 -4.41
N ASP A 390 -66.93 -10.82 -3.83
CA ASP A 390 -68.02 -11.79 -3.82
C ASP A 390 -69.12 -11.41 -2.82
N GLU A 391 -70.13 -12.29 -2.69
CA GLU A 391 -71.27 -12.11 -1.79
C GLU A 391 -70.87 -12.07 -0.30
N ASN A 392 -69.67 -12.53 0.05
CA ASN A 392 -69.13 -12.52 1.42
C ASN A 392 -68.15 -11.36 1.66
N GLY A 393 -67.93 -10.48 0.67
CA GLY A 393 -67.00 -9.36 0.78
C GLY A 393 -65.53 -9.72 0.52
N ARG A 394 -65.25 -10.92 0.00
CA ARG A 394 -63.89 -11.38 -0.36
C ARG A 394 -63.59 -11.06 -1.82
N VAL A 395 -62.35 -10.69 -2.13
CA VAL A 395 -61.93 -10.41 -3.51
C VAL A 395 -62.20 -11.61 -4.44
N LYS A 396 -62.78 -11.34 -5.61
CA LYS A 396 -63.12 -12.32 -6.65
C LYS A 396 -62.53 -11.97 -8.02
N GLN A 397 -62.53 -10.69 -8.37
CA GLN A 397 -62.02 -10.20 -9.64
C GLN A 397 -61.35 -8.82 -9.47
N VAL A 398 -60.44 -8.48 -10.37
CA VAL A 398 -59.90 -7.12 -10.49
C VAL A 398 -60.05 -6.62 -11.92
N VAL A 399 -60.58 -5.41 -12.06
CA VAL A 399 -60.69 -4.68 -13.32
C VAL A 399 -59.43 -3.84 -13.50
N LEU A 400 -58.75 -4.08 -14.61
CA LEU A 400 -57.51 -3.45 -15.00
C LEU A 400 -57.77 -2.47 -16.14
N GLN A 401 -57.31 -1.25 -15.98
CA GLN A 401 -57.20 -0.28 -17.06
C GLN A 401 -55.98 -0.61 -17.92
N VAL A 402 -56.17 -0.73 -19.23
CA VAL A 402 -55.05 -0.87 -20.17
C VAL A 402 -54.38 0.49 -20.36
N MET A 403 -53.05 0.50 -20.35
CA MET A 403 -52.20 1.69 -20.41
C MET A 403 -51.35 1.70 -21.69
N GLU A 404 -50.84 2.86 -22.05
CA GLU A 404 -49.78 3.06 -23.04
C GLU A 404 -48.70 3.99 -22.48
N LEU A 405 -47.50 3.98 -23.09
CA LEU A 405 -46.39 4.84 -22.65
C LEU A 405 -46.47 6.22 -23.32
N GLY A 406 -46.63 7.25 -22.52
CA GLY A 406 -46.46 8.65 -22.92
C GLY A 406 -45.00 9.11 -22.89
N GLU A 407 -44.80 10.42 -22.90
CA GLU A 407 -43.47 11.02 -22.79
C GLU A 407 -42.78 10.68 -21.45
N PRO A 408 -41.43 10.57 -21.42
CA PRO A 408 -40.65 10.50 -20.19
C PRO A 408 -41.01 11.61 -19.19
N ASP A 409 -41.08 11.25 -17.91
CA ASP A 409 -41.11 12.21 -16.81
C ASP A 409 -39.69 12.72 -16.48
N SER A 410 -39.58 13.61 -15.48
CA SER A 410 -38.29 14.17 -15.04
C SER A 410 -37.31 13.14 -14.48
N SER A 411 -37.76 11.91 -14.20
CA SER A 411 -36.90 10.77 -13.83
C SER A 411 -36.47 9.93 -15.04
N GLY A 412 -36.81 10.34 -16.26
CA GLY A 412 -36.54 9.59 -17.49
C GLY A 412 -37.53 8.45 -17.76
N ARG A 413 -38.41 8.12 -16.82
CA ARG A 413 -39.39 7.03 -16.96
C ARG A 413 -40.61 7.50 -17.73
N ARG A 414 -41.07 6.71 -18.69
CA ARG A 414 -42.27 7.04 -19.49
C ARG A 414 -43.53 7.08 -18.61
N LYS A 415 -44.38 8.10 -18.82
CA LYS A 415 -45.63 8.24 -18.08
C LYS A 415 -46.64 7.20 -18.55
N PRO A 416 -47.32 6.47 -17.65
CA PRO A 416 -48.39 5.58 -18.04
C PRO A 416 -49.67 6.38 -18.33
N ILE A 417 -50.23 6.24 -19.52
CA ILE A 417 -51.46 6.93 -19.97
C ILE A 417 -52.57 5.89 -20.18
N PRO A 418 -53.78 6.08 -19.60
CA PRO A 418 -54.90 5.18 -19.86
C PRO A 418 -55.32 5.17 -21.32
N VAL A 419 -55.49 3.98 -21.91
CA VAL A 419 -56.12 3.82 -23.22
C VAL A 419 -57.63 3.89 -23.05
N GLU A 420 -58.24 4.96 -23.56
CA GLU A 420 -59.66 5.25 -23.33
C GLU A 420 -60.57 4.09 -23.77
N GLY A 421 -61.49 3.69 -22.89
CA GLY A 421 -62.48 2.63 -23.14
C GLY A 421 -61.95 1.20 -23.10
N LYS A 422 -60.66 0.96 -22.85
CA LYS A 422 -60.06 -0.38 -22.86
C LYS A 422 -59.74 -0.88 -21.46
N THR A 423 -60.51 -1.84 -20.98
CA THR A 423 -60.30 -2.53 -19.70
C THR A 423 -60.20 -4.05 -19.89
N GLU A 424 -59.50 -4.70 -18.97
CA GLU A 424 -59.39 -6.16 -18.87
C GLU A 424 -59.85 -6.57 -17.46
N THR A 425 -60.48 -7.74 -17.30
CA THR A 425 -60.85 -8.26 -15.98
C THR A 425 -60.21 -9.62 -15.80
N ILE A 426 -59.60 -9.85 -14.65
CA ILE A 426 -59.00 -11.13 -14.28
C ILE A 426 -59.62 -11.67 -12.99
N ASP A 427 -59.82 -12.97 -12.93
CA ASP A 427 -60.29 -13.68 -11.74
C ASP A 427 -59.13 -13.84 -10.75
N ILE A 428 -59.32 -13.37 -9.52
CA ILE A 428 -58.31 -13.40 -8.46
C ILE A 428 -58.96 -13.68 -7.10
N ASP A 429 -58.24 -14.41 -6.26
CA ASP A 429 -58.68 -14.80 -4.91
C ASP A 429 -57.92 -14.05 -3.81
N THR A 430 -56.80 -13.39 -4.18
CA THR A 430 -55.97 -12.57 -3.31
C THR A 430 -55.28 -11.48 -4.12
N MET A 431 -55.20 -10.26 -3.58
CA MET A 431 -54.48 -9.14 -4.18
C MET A 431 -53.43 -8.60 -3.20
N ILE A 432 -52.18 -8.47 -3.62
CA ILE A 432 -51.07 -7.98 -2.81
C ILE A 432 -50.60 -6.63 -3.36
N LEU A 433 -50.64 -5.59 -2.51
CA LEU A 433 -50.29 -4.22 -2.88
C LEU A 433 -48.82 -3.91 -2.56
N ALA A 434 -47.94 -3.95 -3.55
CA ALA A 434 -46.49 -3.72 -3.44
C ALA A 434 -46.05 -2.46 -4.22
N ILE A 435 -46.74 -1.34 -4.01
CA ILE A 435 -46.63 -0.12 -4.84
C ILE A 435 -45.73 0.94 -4.20
N GLY A 436 -45.52 0.85 -2.89
CA GLY A 436 -44.75 1.83 -2.13
C GLY A 436 -44.90 1.62 -0.63
N GLN A 437 -44.04 2.33 0.11
CA GLN A 437 -43.95 2.25 1.56
C GLN A 437 -44.03 3.66 2.15
N ALA A 438 -44.47 3.76 3.40
CA ALA A 438 -44.58 5.00 4.16
C ALA A 438 -44.16 4.80 5.61
N VAL A 439 -43.74 5.89 6.25
CA VAL A 439 -43.35 5.95 7.65
C VAL A 439 -44.58 6.29 8.51
N ASP A 440 -44.71 5.63 9.65
CA ASP A 440 -45.64 6.05 10.69
C ASP A 440 -44.90 6.82 11.79
N ALA A 441 -44.85 8.15 11.66
CA ALA A 441 -44.29 9.04 12.69
C ALA A 441 -45.34 9.54 13.69
N SER A 442 -46.51 8.88 13.81
CA SER A 442 -47.59 9.36 14.68
C SER A 442 -47.21 9.39 16.17
N LYS A 443 -46.26 8.55 16.59
CA LYS A 443 -45.82 8.40 17.99
C LYS A 443 -44.71 9.35 18.43
N PHE A 444 -44.20 10.15 17.50
CA PHE A 444 -43.14 11.13 17.72
C PHE A 444 -43.74 12.54 17.58
N GLU A 445 -44.18 13.10 18.70
CA GLU A 445 -44.74 14.45 18.79
C GLU A 445 -43.62 15.48 19.10
N GLY A 446 -43.82 16.75 18.76
CA GLY A 446 -42.82 17.81 19.03
C GLY A 446 -41.67 17.95 18.02
N MET A 447 -41.68 17.15 16.94
CA MET A 447 -40.75 17.28 15.80
C MET A 447 -41.49 17.70 14.53
N ASP A 448 -40.78 18.45 13.67
CA ASP A 448 -41.28 18.81 12.35
C ASP A 448 -41.50 17.57 11.46
N LYS A 449 -42.58 17.59 10.68
CA LYS A 449 -42.97 16.50 9.78
C LYS A 449 -43.00 16.97 8.33
N THR A 450 -42.68 16.07 7.43
CA THR A 450 -42.75 16.29 5.98
C THR A 450 -44.19 16.30 5.48
N ARG A 451 -44.39 16.58 4.18
CA ARG A 451 -45.72 16.55 3.54
C ARG A 451 -46.36 15.14 3.54
N LYS A 452 -45.57 14.06 3.61
CA LYS A 452 -46.09 12.69 3.72
C LYS A 452 -46.09 12.17 5.16
N ASN A 453 -45.97 13.06 6.16
CA ASN A 453 -45.92 12.72 7.59
C ASN A 453 -44.69 11.90 8.04
N ALA A 454 -43.58 11.93 7.31
CA ALA A 454 -42.28 11.40 7.78
C ALA A 454 -41.56 12.44 8.65
N ILE A 455 -40.47 12.04 9.34
CA ILE A 455 -39.69 12.97 10.19
C ILE A 455 -38.90 13.94 9.32
N ALA A 456 -38.94 15.24 9.61
CA ALA A 456 -38.12 16.23 8.93
C ALA A 456 -36.81 16.47 9.70
N TYR A 457 -35.69 16.52 8.97
CA TYR A 457 -34.37 16.75 9.54
C TYR A 457 -33.46 17.51 8.56
N ASP A 458 -32.44 18.19 9.09
CA ASP A 458 -31.44 18.92 8.30
C ASP A 458 -30.53 17.95 7.54
N LYS A 459 -30.34 18.17 6.23
CA LYS A 459 -29.65 17.19 5.36
C LYS A 459 -28.15 17.14 5.56
N ASP A 460 -27.56 18.18 6.14
CA ASP A 460 -26.11 18.31 6.27
C ASP A 460 -25.64 17.80 7.64
N THR A 461 -26.50 17.93 8.66
CA THR A 461 -26.22 17.55 10.07
C THR A 461 -27.04 16.36 10.57
N PHE A 462 -28.07 15.93 9.84
CA PHE A 462 -29.03 14.87 10.22
C PHE A 462 -29.85 15.16 11.49
N MET A 463 -29.70 16.35 12.09
CA MET A 463 -30.42 16.74 13.29
C MET A 463 -31.86 17.15 12.95
N THR A 464 -32.80 16.74 13.79
CA THR A 464 -34.21 17.14 13.68
C THR A 464 -34.43 18.56 14.21
N SER A 465 -35.69 19.03 14.21
CA SER A 465 -36.05 20.27 14.90
C SER A 465 -35.86 20.21 16.43
N MET A 466 -35.54 19.02 16.98
CA MET A 466 -35.26 18.80 18.39
C MET A 466 -33.76 18.54 18.60
N GLU A 467 -33.15 19.37 19.43
CA GLU A 467 -31.72 19.26 19.78
C GLU A 467 -31.40 17.92 20.43
N GLY A 468 -30.25 17.33 20.05
CA GLY A 468 -29.80 16.00 20.49
C GLY A 468 -30.53 14.82 19.82
N VAL A 469 -31.50 15.08 18.94
CA VAL A 469 -32.27 14.05 18.23
C VAL A 469 -31.99 14.11 16.73
N PHE A 470 -31.53 12.98 16.18
CA PHE A 470 -31.14 12.80 14.79
C PHE A 470 -32.07 11.80 14.08
N ALA A 471 -32.17 11.89 12.75
CA ALA A 471 -32.95 10.94 11.95
C ALA A 471 -32.26 10.64 10.61
N GLY A 472 -32.40 9.43 10.10
CA GLY A 472 -31.81 9.04 8.82
C GLY A 472 -32.41 7.77 8.20
N GLY A 473 -31.96 7.43 7.00
CA GLY A 473 -32.53 6.35 6.20
C GLY A 473 -33.98 6.62 5.81
N ASP A 474 -34.77 5.56 5.67
CA ASP A 474 -36.19 5.66 5.26
C ASP A 474 -37.10 6.34 6.30
N CYS A 475 -36.57 6.70 7.47
CA CYS A 475 -37.30 7.32 8.59
C CYS A 475 -37.83 8.74 8.27
N GLY A 476 -37.17 9.49 7.38
CA GLY A 476 -37.42 10.92 7.23
C GLY A 476 -37.22 11.49 5.84
N ASN A 477 -37.54 12.79 5.70
CA ASN A 477 -37.38 13.58 4.48
C ASN A 477 -38.05 13.00 3.22
N ASP A 478 -39.12 12.21 3.39
CA ASP A 478 -39.91 11.56 2.32
C ASP A 478 -39.07 10.65 1.38
N LYS A 479 -37.88 10.24 1.84
CA LYS A 479 -36.95 9.34 1.15
C LYS A 479 -37.31 7.90 1.47
N ILE A 480 -37.51 7.08 0.43
CA ILE A 480 -37.61 5.63 0.54
C ILE A 480 -36.55 5.09 -0.41
N SER A 481 -35.55 4.40 0.15
CA SER A 481 -34.31 4.05 -0.53
C SER A 481 -33.98 2.56 -0.44
N ILE A 482 -32.83 2.19 -0.98
CA ILE A 482 -32.28 0.84 -0.94
C ILE A 482 -31.43 0.67 0.32
N ALA A 483 -31.21 -0.58 0.78
CA ALA A 483 -30.53 -0.85 2.05
C ALA A 483 -29.13 -0.19 2.15
N VAL A 484 -28.36 -0.21 1.05
CA VAL A 484 -27.02 0.41 1.00
C VAL A 484 -27.04 1.94 1.16
N GLU A 485 -28.14 2.62 0.77
CA GLU A 485 -28.31 4.05 1.03
C GLU A 485 -28.58 4.34 2.51
N ALA A 486 -29.33 3.46 3.19
CA ALA A 486 -29.52 3.59 4.63
C ALA A 486 -28.21 3.39 5.40
N ILE A 487 -27.34 2.48 4.95
CA ILE A 487 -25.99 2.31 5.50
C ILE A 487 -25.12 3.56 5.27
N ALA A 488 -25.23 4.18 4.08
CA ALA A 488 -24.54 5.43 3.78
C ALA A 488 -24.96 6.57 4.71
N ASP A 489 -26.27 6.71 4.94
CA ASP A 489 -26.83 7.69 5.87
C ASP A 489 -26.40 7.39 7.32
N ALA A 490 -26.28 6.11 7.69
CA ALA A 490 -25.83 5.67 9.01
C ALA A 490 -24.41 6.16 9.33
N ARG A 491 -23.47 6.08 8.38
CA ARG A 491 -22.10 6.61 8.59
C ARG A 491 -22.10 8.12 8.77
N LYS A 492 -22.83 8.85 7.91
CA LYS A 492 -22.89 10.32 7.95
C LYS A 492 -23.51 10.83 9.26
N VAL A 493 -24.60 10.20 9.71
CA VAL A 493 -25.23 10.59 10.98
C VAL A 493 -24.36 10.22 12.18
N SER A 494 -23.62 9.10 12.13
CA SER A 494 -22.74 8.70 13.22
C SER A 494 -21.63 9.74 13.42
N ASN A 495 -21.00 10.21 12.34
CA ASN A 495 -20.04 11.32 12.39
C ASN A 495 -20.67 12.63 12.92
N SER A 496 -21.94 12.88 12.58
CA SER A 496 -22.65 14.09 13.05
C SER A 496 -22.99 14.01 14.54
N ILE A 497 -23.34 12.81 15.03
CA ILE A 497 -23.61 12.54 16.45
C ILE A 497 -22.31 12.65 17.25
N ASP A 498 -21.21 12.03 16.81
CA ASP A 498 -19.91 12.13 17.49
C ASP A 498 -19.45 13.59 17.60
N ALA A 499 -19.48 14.35 16.49
CA ALA A 499 -19.17 15.78 16.50
C ALA A 499 -20.04 16.55 17.50
N TYR A 500 -21.35 16.30 17.52
CA TYR A 500 -22.27 16.92 18.47
C TYR A 500 -21.92 16.59 19.93
N LEU A 501 -21.59 15.33 20.23
CA LEU A 501 -21.20 14.87 21.57
C LEU A 501 -19.87 15.47 22.04
N ASN A 502 -19.00 15.83 21.09
CA ASN A 502 -17.74 16.54 21.30
C ASN A 502 -17.90 18.08 21.34
N GLY A 503 -19.12 18.61 21.12
CA GLY A 503 -19.41 20.05 21.12
C GLY A 503 -19.04 20.76 19.81
N GLU A 504 -18.86 20.00 18.73
CA GLU A 504 -18.56 20.46 17.38
C GLU A 504 -19.80 20.39 16.48
N VAL A 505 -19.77 21.10 15.36
CA VAL A 505 -20.82 21.00 14.32
C VAL A 505 -20.13 20.61 13.01
N LEU A 506 -20.28 19.34 12.63
CA LEU A 506 -19.79 18.85 11.36
C LEU A 506 -20.86 19.05 10.29
N LYS A 507 -20.45 19.60 9.14
CA LYS A 507 -21.25 19.60 7.91
C LYS A 507 -20.58 18.69 6.91
N TYR A 508 -21.32 17.73 6.38
CA TYR A 508 -20.79 16.87 5.33
C TYR A 508 -20.69 17.65 4.01
N GLU A 509 -19.48 17.74 3.45
CA GLU A 509 -19.23 18.26 2.10
C GLU A 509 -18.73 17.14 1.19
N LYS A 510 -19.23 17.11 -0.05
CA LYS A 510 -18.81 16.09 -1.01
C LYS A 510 -17.40 16.44 -1.52
N PRO A 511 -16.40 15.53 -1.40
CA PRO A 511 -15.06 15.79 -1.92
C PRO A 511 -15.05 16.05 -3.42
N PHE A 512 -14.18 16.97 -3.84
CA PHE A 512 -13.83 17.22 -5.23
C PHE A 512 -12.91 16.09 -5.75
N VAL A 513 -13.25 15.60 -6.93
CA VAL A 513 -12.46 14.64 -7.71
C VAL A 513 -12.49 15.05 -9.18
N VAL A 514 -11.43 14.72 -9.92
CA VAL A 514 -11.45 14.85 -11.38
C VAL A 514 -12.05 13.58 -11.97
N GLU A 515 -13.03 13.75 -12.86
CA GLU A 515 -13.74 12.69 -13.57
C GLU A 515 -13.51 12.84 -15.08
N ARG A 516 -13.39 11.72 -15.79
CA ARG A 516 -13.31 11.66 -17.25
C ARG A 516 -14.61 11.16 -17.87
N PHE A 517 -15.03 11.87 -18.91
CA PHE A 517 -16.21 11.56 -19.72
C PHE A 517 -15.88 11.23 -21.17
N ASP A 518 -14.59 11.26 -21.55
CA ASP A 518 -14.08 11.01 -22.90
C ASP A 518 -13.70 9.54 -23.17
N ILE A 519 -13.87 8.66 -22.17
CA ILE A 519 -13.56 7.23 -22.26
C ILE A 519 -14.61 6.50 -23.10
N THR A 520 -14.16 5.69 -24.06
CA THR A 520 -15.02 4.90 -24.96
C THR A 520 -14.50 3.46 -25.10
N GLU A 521 -15.21 2.60 -25.83
CA GLU A 521 -14.72 1.24 -26.18
C GLU A 521 -13.31 1.27 -26.79
N LYS A 522 -13.00 2.31 -27.58
CA LYS A 522 -11.68 2.49 -28.20
C LYS A 522 -10.53 2.58 -27.20
N THR A 523 -10.80 3.12 -26.01
CA THR A 523 -9.79 3.28 -24.96
C THR A 523 -9.28 1.94 -24.41
N PHE A 524 -10.04 0.86 -24.62
CA PHE A 524 -9.74 -0.47 -24.11
C PHE A 524 -9.61 -1.52 -25.22
N GLU A 525 -9.29 -1.12 -26.45
CA GLU A 525 -9.11 -2.04 -27.59
C GLU A 525 -7.96 -3.04 -27.38
N ASP A 526 -6.99 -2.69 -26.53
CA ASP A 526 -5.86 -3.51 -26.12
C ASP A 526 -6.19 -4.56 -25.03
N ARG A 527 -7.39 -4.48 -24.43
CA ARG A 527 -7.78 -5.33 -23.30
C ARG A 527 -8.48 -6.61 -23.76
N GLU A 528 -8.10 -7.72 -23.13
CA GLU A 528 -8.67 -9.04 -23.43
C GLU A 528 -10.14 -9.17 -22.97
N ARG A 529 -10.97 -9.80 -23.82
CA ARG A 529 -12.33 -10.20 -23.49
C ARG A 529 -12.32 -11.50 -22.67
N MET A 530 -13.00 -11.52 -21.53
CA MET A 530 -13.03 -12.61 -20.57
C MET A 530 -14.48 -12.89 -20.15
N CYS A 531 -14.93 -14.13 -20.24
CA CYS A 531 -16.28 -14.48 -19.81
C CYS A 531 -16.46 -14.25 -18.30
N ARG A 532 -17.58 -13.66 -17.90
CA ARG A 532 -18.01 -13.60 -16.49
C ARG A 532 -18.23 -15.03 -15.96
N PRO A 533 -17.61 -15.45 -14.83
CA PRO A 533 -17.93 -16.71 -14.19
C PRO A 533 -19.41 -16.76 -13.81
N VAL A 534 -20.07 -17.84 -14.23
CA VAL A 534 -21.48 -18.08 -13.95
C VAL A 534 -21.63 -18.43 -12.47
N MET A 535 -22.61 -17.83 -11.83
CA MET A 535 -22.96 -18.13 -10.44
C MET A 535 -23.92 -19.32 -10.40
N ASP A 536 -23.55 -20.35 -9.64
CA ASP A 536 -24.38 -21.53 -9.49
C ASP A 536 -25.62 -21.22 -8.63
N GLN A 537 -26.74 -21.78 -9.05
CA GLN A 537 -28.05 -21.56 -8.42
C GLN A 537 -28.94 -22.79 -8.57
N LEU A 538 -29.96 -22.89 -7.72
CA LEU A 538 -30.98 -23.94 -7.79
C LEU A 538 -31.69 -23.98 -9.13
N GLU A 539 -32.11 -25.17 -9.57
CA GLU A 539 -32.90 -25.33 -10.78
C GLU A 539 -34.33 -24.77 -10.60
N VAL A 540 -34.95 -24.35 -11.69
CA VAL A 540 -36.25 -23.65 -11.69
C VAL A 540 -37.35 -24.42 -10.94
N GLU A 541 -37.39 -25.75 -11.06
CA GLU A 541 -38.39 -26.57 -10.38
C GLU A 541 -38.14 -26.66 -8.87
N GLU A 542 -36.87 -26.70 -8.44
CA GLU A 542 -36.50 -26.69 -7.01
C GLU A 542 -36.79 -25.34 -6.38
N ARG A 543 -36.68 -24.22 -7.13
CA ARG A 543 -37.04 -22.89 -6.60
C ARG A 543 -38.50 -22.79 -6.18
N LYS A 544 -39.41 -23.57 -6.77
CA LYS A 544 -40.86 -23.41 -6.59
C LYS A 544 -41.42 -24.04 -5.31
N ASP A 545 -40.70 -24.98 -4.69
CA ASP A 545 -41.26 -25.82 -3.61
C ASP A 545 -40.59 -25.64 -2.24
N ASN A 546 -39.56 -24.80 -2.16
CA ASN A 546 -38.84 -24.54 -0.91
C ASN A 546 -38.36 -23.09 -0.78
N PHE A 547 -37.83 -22.79 0.40
CA PHE A 547 -37.28 -21.49 0.76
C PHE A 547 -35.74 -21.55 0.97
N THR A 548 -35.09 -22.59 0.43
CA THR A 548 -33.63 -22.71 0.45
C THR A 548 -33.01 -21.55 -0.34
N GLU A 549 -31.82 -21.12 0.08
CA GLU A 549 -31.10 -20.07 -0.63
C GLU A 549 -30.89 -20.45 -2.10
N VAL A 550 -31.30 -19.57 -3.01
CA VAL A 550 -31.30 -19.88 -4.46
C VAL A 550 -29.90 -19.87 -5.05
N VAL A 551 -29.03 -18.99 -4.57
CA VAL A 551 -27.72 -18.69 -5.16
C VAL A 551 -26.61 -19.14 -4.20
N PHE A 552 -25.65 -19.95 -4.66
CA PHE A 552 -24.66 -20.59 -3.78
C PHE A 552 -23.46 -19.71 -3.42
N GLY A 553 -23.10 -18.73 -4.24
CA GLY A 553 -21.87 -17.94 -4.05
C GLY A 553 -20.72 -18.45 -4.92
N TYR A 554 -19.65 -17.66 -5.01
CA TYR A 554 -18.45 -18.04 -5.75
C TYR A 554 -17.54 -18.91 -4.88
N ASP A 555 -16.86 -19.86 -5.51
CA ASP A 555 -15.64 -20.44 -4.94
C ASP A 555 -14.42 -19.52 -5.15
N ASP A 556 -13.29 -19.86 -4.52
CA ASP A 556 -12.04 -19.09 -4.59
C ASP A 556 -11.59 -18.84 -6.05
N ASP A 557 -11.69 -19.85 -6.92
CA ASP A 557 -11.20 -19.80 -8.29
C ASP A 557 -12.10 -18.93 -9.18
N GLN A 558 -13.42 -19.02 -8.98
CA GLN A 558 -14.42 -18.15 -9.62
C GLN A 558 -14.26 -16.69 -9.17
N ALA A 559 -14.09 -16.46 -7.87
CA ALA A 559 -13.92 -15.12 -7.31
C ALA A 559 -12.65 -14.45 -7.84
N LEU A 560 -11.51 -15.16 -7.84
CA LEU A 560 -10.24 -14.70 -8.40
C LEU A 560 -10.38 -14.36 -9.89
N LYS A 561 -10.97 -15.25 -10.69
CA LYS A 561 -11.21 -15.03 -12.13
C LYS A 561 -12.08 -13.82 -12.39
N GLU A 562 -13.16 -13.65 -11.63
CA GLU A 562 -14.07 -12.52 -11.80
C GLU A 562 -13.43 -11.21 -11.37
N ALA A 563 -12.74 -11.20 -10.24
CA ALA A 563 -12.03 -10.03 -9.74
C ALA A 563 -10.92 -9.55 -10.69
N SER A 564 -10.20 -10.51 -11.30
CA SER A 564 -9.15 -10.26 -12.30
C SER A 564 -9.65 -9.57 -13.57
N ARG A 565 -10.96 -9.54 -13.83
CA ARG A 565 -11.55 -8.80 -14.96
C ARG A 565 -11.59 -7.27 -14.73
N CYS A 566 -11.31 -6.79 -13.52
CA CYS A 566 -11.24 -5.36 -13.22
C CYS A 566 -10.25 -4.63 -14.16
N LEU A 567 -10.66 -3.45 -14.66
CA LEU A 567 -9.88 -2.61 -15.58
C LEU A 567 -8.97 -1.58 -14.89
N GLU A 568 -8.96 -1.54 -13.55
CA GLU A 568 -8.06 -0.66 -12.79
C GLU A 568 -8.23 0.83 -13.13
N CYS A 569 -9.49 1.25 -13.37
CA CYS A 569 -9.76 2.51 -14.05
C CYS A 569 -9.63 3.80 -13.20
N GLY A 570 -9.40 3.68 -11.89
CA GLY A 570 -9.11 4.82 -11.00
C GLY A 570 -7.62 5.15 -10.94
N CYS A 571 -7.27 6.35 -10.47
CA CYS A 571 -5.87 6.78 -10.36
C CYS A 571 -5.13 6.03 -9.23
N HIS A 572 -4.00 5.39 -9.56
CA HIS A 572 -3.25 4.55 -8.60
C HIS A 572 -2.58 5.34 -7.45
N ASP A 573 -2.41 6.65 -7.58
CA ASP A 573 -1.79 7.50 -6.52
C ASP A 573 -2.82 8.38 -5.80
N TYR A 574 -4.11 8.03 -5.81
CA TYR A 574 -5.16 8.86 -5.21
C TYR A 574 -4.86 9.26 -3.76
N PHE A 575 -4.44 8.30 -2.92
CA PHE A 575 -4.20 8.49 -1.49
C PHE A 575 -2.94 9.31 -1.18
N GLU A 576 -2.03 9.49 -2.14
CA GLU A 576 -0.79 10.29 -1.99
C GLU A 576 -0.83 11.60 -2.80
N CYS A 577 -1.94 11.87 -3.49
CA CYS A 577 -2.06 12.97 -4.45
C CYS A 577 -2.29 14.31 -3.75
N LYS A 578 -1.19 15.01 -3.45
CA LYS A 578 -1.19 16.36 -2.86
C LYS A 578 -2.04 17.38 -3.63
N LEU A 579 -2.19 17.23 -4.94
CA LEU A 579 -3.06 18.12 -5.73
C LEU A 579 -4.53 17.96 -5.32
N ILE A 580 -5.00 16.72 -5.11
CA ILE A 580 -6.37 16.45 -4.70
C ILE A 580 -6.60 16.81 -3.24
N ASP A 581 -5.61 16.57 -2.36
CA ASP A 581 -5.69 17.01 -0.96
C ASP A 581 -5.87 18.52 -0.87
N TYR A 582 -5.03 19.28 -1.57
CA TYR A 582 -5.12 20.73 -1.58
C TYR A 582 -6.37 21.22 -2.32
N ALA A 583 -6.82 20.55 -3.38
CA ALA A 583 -8.07 20.87 -4.06
C ALA A 583 -9.28 20.82 -3.10
N ASN A 584 -9.34 19.78 -2.27
CA ASN A 584 -10.38 19.62 -1.25
C ASN A 584 -10.20 20.62 -0.10
N GLN A 585 -8.98 20.83 0.37
CA GLN A 585 -8.69 21.78 1.46
C GLN A 585 -9.10 23.22 1.13
N TYR A 586 -8.96 23.63 -0.13
CA TYR A 586 -9.27 25.00 -0.59
C TYR A 586 -10.60 25.11 -1.34
N ASP A 587 -11.43 24.06 -1.35
CA ASP A 587 -12.75 24.01 -1.99
C ASP A 587 -12.74 24.54 -3.44
N VAL A 588 -11.98 23.91 -4.33
CA VAL A 588 -11.79 24.42 -5.70
C VAL A 588 -13.00 24.23 -6.60
N HIS A 589 -13.21 25.15 -7.54
CA HIS A 589 -14.22 25.07 -8.61
C HIS A 589 -13.58 25.32 -9.99
N PRO A 590 -12.85 24.34 -10.55
CA PRO A 590 -12.02 24.55 -11.75
C PRO A 590 -12.79 25.01 -12.99
N GLU A 591 -14.09 24.72 -13.07
CA GLU A 591 -15.00 25.18 -14.13
C GLU A 591 -15.03 26.70 -14.29
N ARG A 592 -14.68 27.46 -13.25
CA ARG A 592 -14.54 28.93 -13.27
C ARG A 592 -13.46 29.41 -14.25
N LEU A 593 -12.43 28.59 -14.47
CA LEU A 593 -11.25 28.91 -15.27
C LEU A 593 -11.03 27.90 -16.41
N ALA A 594 -12.10 27.20 -16.81
CA ALA A 594 -12.03 26.18 -17.86
C ALA A 594 -11.45 26.74 -19.17
N GLY A 595 -10.52 25.99 -19.76
CA GLY A 595 -9.90 26.28 -21.05
C GLY A 595 -9.67 24.99 -21.85
N ASP A 596 -8.92 25.10 -22.94
CA ASP A 596 -8.53 23.93 -23.74
C ASP A 596 -7.64 22.99 -22.89
N LYS A 597 -7.91 21.68 -22.99
CA LYS A 597 -7.11 20.63 -22.34
C LYS A 597 -6.17 20.00 -23.37
N ASN A 598 -4.89 19.95 -23.04
CA ASN A 598 -3.89 19.30 -23.88
C ASN A 598 -3.83 17.81 -23.56
N VAL A 599 -4.39 17.00 -24.46
CA VAL A 599 -4.29 15.53 -24.41
C VAL A 599 -3.07 15.11 -25.21
N ILE A 600 -2.17 14.40 -24.56
CA ILE A 600 -0.89 13.97 -25.09
C ILE A 600 -0.92 12.46 -25.24
N GLU A 601 -0.70 11.98 -26.45
CA GLU A 601 -0.42 10.56 -26.70
C GLU A 601 0.98 10.24 -26.18
N PHE A 602 1.10 9.10 -25.49
CA PHE A 602 2.38 8.66 -24.93
C PHE A 602 2.47 7.14 -24.98
N GLU A 603 3.69 6.66 -25.08
CA GLU A 603 4.06 5.27 -24.82
C GLU A 603 4.99 5.24 -23.62
N ASP A 604 4.90 4.15 -22.86
CA ASP A 604 5.69 3.91 -21.66
C ASP A 604 6.05 2.43 -21.58
N ASP A 605 7.34 2.15 -21.67
CA ASP A 605 7.93 0.80 -21.72
C ASP A 605 8.90 0.55 -20.56
N HIS A 606 8.99 1.49 -19.61
CA HIS A 606 9.89 1.35 -18.48
C HIS A 606 9.37 0.26 -17.53
N PRO A 607 10.22 -0.70 -17.10
CA PRO A 607 9.76 -1.85 -16.32
C PRO A 607 9.23 -1.51 -14.93
N PHE A 608 9.56 -0.33 -14.39
CA PHE A 608 9.20 0.07 -13.03
C PHE A 608 8.42 1.38 -12.90
N ILE A 609 8.38 2.20 -13.95
CA ILE A 609 7.88 3.58 -13.86
C ILE A 609 6.78 3.71 -14.88
N VAL A 610 5.58 4.10 -14.44
CA VAL A 610 4.47 4.46 -15.33
C VAL A 610 4.45 5.97 -15.48
N ARG A 611 4.51 6.46 -16.72
CA ARG A 611 4.48 7.91 -17.00
C ARG A 611 3.22 8.31 -17.76
N ASP A 612 2.32 9.02 -17.09
CA ASP A 612 1.16 9.66 -17.73
C ASP A 612 1.31 11.19 -17.72
N PRO A 613 1.77 11.80 -18.83
CA PRO A 613 1.93 13.24 -18.94
C PRO A 613 0.59 14.01 -18.84
N ASN A 614 -0.55 13.37 -19.06
CA ASN A 614 -1.88 14.02 -18.98
C ASN A 614 -2.27 14.37 -17.53
N LYS A 615 -1.69 13.68 -16.55
CA LYS A 615 -1.82 13.99 -15.12
C LYS A 615 -0.81 15.06 -14.65
N CYS A 616 0.11 15.51 -15.50
CA CYS A 616 1.21 16.39 -15.11
C CYS A 616 0.74 17.84 -14.92
N ILE A 617 1.20 18.48 -13.84
CA ILE A 617 0.97 19.91 -13.56
C ILE A 617 2.20 20.79 -13.84
N LEU A 618 3.19 20.26 -14.56
CA LEU A 618 4.43 20.96 -14.94
C LEU A 618 5.17 21.61 -13.76
N CYS A 619 5.18 20.95 -12.60
CA CYS A 619 5.91 21.43 -11.41
C CYS A 619 7.44 21.39 -11.57
N GLY A 620 7.93 20.61 -12.54
CA GLY A 620 9.35 20.44 -12.87
C GLY A 620 10.16 19.66 -11.83
N LEU A 621 9.55 19.12 -10.77
CA LEU A 621 10.28 18.42 -9.71
C LEU A 621 11.01 17.17 -10.21
N CYS A 622 10.35 16.36 -11.03
CA CYS A 622 10.93 15.14 -11.62
C CYS A 622 12.17 15.43 -12.47
N VAL A 623 12.15 16.53 -13.24
CA VAL A 623 13.29 17.00 -14.05
C VAL A 623 14.42 17.46 -13.14
N ARG A 624 14.13 18.33 -12.15
CA ARG A 624 15.16 18.90 -11.28
C ARG A 624 15.78 17.87 -10.34
N VAL A 625 15.02 16.92 -9.81
CA VAL A 625 15.61 15.85 -8.98
C VAL A 625 16.50 14.92 -9.82
N CYS A 626 16.12 14.66 -11.07
CA CYS A 626 16.92 13.85 -11.97
C CYS A 626 18.24 14.53 -12.37
N ASP A 627 18.22 15.84 -12.62
CA ASP A 627 19.39 16.62 -13.04
C ASP A 627 20.21 17.11 -11.83
N GLU A 628 19.62 17.94 -10.96
CA GLU A 628 20.34 18.64 -9.89
C GLU A 628 20.81 17.67 -8.79
N VAL A 629 19.93 16.78 -8.34
CA VAL A 629 20.23 15.84 -7.25
C VAL A 629 21.02 14.65 -7.78
N MET A 630 20.43 13.89 -8.72
CA MET A 630 21.03 12.66 -9.20
C MET A 630 22.15 12.87 -10.23
N GLY A 631 22.20 14.01 -10.94
CA GLY A 631 23.21 14.27 -11.98
C GLY A 631 23.02 13.47 -13.27
N VAL A 632 21.78 13.05 -13.56
CA VAL A 632 21.47 12.15 -14.69
C VAL A 632 20.84 12.89 -15.86
N GLY A 633 19.86 13.75 -15.60
CA GLY A 633 19.21 14.54 -16.67
C GLY A 633 18.44 13.71 -17.71
N ALA A 634 17.83 12.59 -17.29
CA ALA A 634 17.06 11.71 -18.19
C ALA A 634 15.70 12.30 -18.61
N LEU A 635 15.17 13.27 -17.85
CA LEU A 635 13.89 13.94 -18.12
C LEU A 635 14.13 15.44 -18.37
N GLY A 636 13.34 16.03 -19.27
CA GLY A 636 13.36 17.46 -19.56
C GLY A 636 11.98 18.05 -19.82
N LEU A 637 11.88 19.39 -19.78
CA LEU A 637 10.72 20.14 -20.25
C LEU A 637 10.93 20.45 -21.74
N VAL A 638 10.08 19.89 -22.59
CA VAL A 638 10.08 20.08 -24.04
C VAL A 638 8.97 21.06 -24.43
N ASP A 639 9.12 21.72 -25.58
CA ASP A 639 8.20 22.73 -26.10
C ASP A 639 8.07 23.99 -25.22
N ARG A 640 7.09 24.86 -25.48
CA ARG A 640 6.91 26.15 -24.79
C ARG A 640 5.45 26.54 -24.61
N GLY A 641 5.14 27.17 -23.48
CA GLY A 641 3.81 27.72 -23.23
C GLY A 641 2.84 26.63 -22.81
N PHE A 642 1.64 26.62 -23.41
CA PHE A 642 0.63 25.60 -23.13
C PHE A 642 1.04 24.21 -23.63
N ASP A 643 1.84 24.14 -24.69
CA ASP A 643 2.30 22.88 -25.29
C ASP A 643 3.48 22.23 -24.52
N THR A 644 3.91 22.81 -23.40
CA THR A 644 5.05 22.27 -22.63
C THR A 644 4.72 20.92 -22.02
N VAL A 645 5.60 19.94 -22.21
CA VAL A 645 5.45 18.56 -21.70
C VAL A 645 6.75 18.06 -21.08
N VAL A 646 6.64 17.23 -20.04
CA VAL A 646 7.79 16.48 -19.51
C VAL A 646 8.03 15.24 -20.38
N LYS A 647 9.18 15.17 -21.04
CA LYS A 647 9.58 14.04 -21.89
C LYS A 647 10.98 13.53 -21.54
N PRO A 648 11.29 12.25 -21.82
CA PRO A 648 12.66 11.76 -21.74
C PRO A 648 13.59 12.43 -22.76
N SER A 649 14.87 12.45 -22.44
CA SER A 649 15.91 13.05 -23.27
C SER A 649 15.94 12.46 -24.69
N LEU A 650 16.06 13.34 -25.70
CA LEU A 650 16.02 13.00 -27.13
C LEU A 650 14.74 12.29 -27.60
N GLU A 651 13.64 12.39 -26.83
CA GLU A 651 12.37 11.68 -27.10
C GLU A 651 12.51 10.16 -27.24
N LYS A 652 13.56 9.59 -26.64
CA LYS A 652 13.74 8.15 -26.54
C LYS A 652 12.81 7.56 -25.47
N PRO A 653 12.60 6.23 -25.49
CA PRO A 653 12.03 5.55 -24.33
C PRO A 653 12.81 5.86 -23.05
N LEU A 654 12.13 5.92 -21.90
CA LEU A 654 12.76 6.36 -20.65
C LEU A 654 13.94 5.45 -20.26
N ALA A 655 13.79 4.14 -20.46
CA ALA A 655 14.85 3.15 -20.21
C ALA A 655 16.11 3.37 -21.09
N GLU A 656 15.96 4.00 -22.25
CA GLU A 656 17.05 4.28 -23.20
C GLU A 656 17.57 5.73 -23.12
N SER A 657 16.94 6.59 -22.33
CA SER A 657 17.25 8.02 -22.21
C SER A 657 18.42 8.35 -21.27
N GLY A 658 19.08 7.33 -20.72
CA GLY A 658 20.10 7.47 -19.67
C GLY A 658 19.54 7.35 -18.25
N CYS A 659 18.26 7.02 -18.08
CA CYS A 659 17.65 6.75 -16.78
C CYS A 659 18.37 5.59 -16.07
N ILE A 660 18.80 5.82 -14.82
CA ILE A 660 19.43 4.79 -13.97
C ILE A 660 18.43 4.07 -13.06
N SER A 661 17.13 4.26 -13.29
CA SER A 661 16.04 3.66 -12.51
C SER A 661 16.11 3.95 -10.99
N CYS A 662 16.56 5.14 -10.57
CA CYS A 662 16.63 5.47 -9.14
C CYS A 662 15.27 5.77 -8.47
N GLY A 663 14.20 5.94 -9.27
CA GLY A 663 12.84 6.21 -8.79
C GLY A 663 12.62 7.56 -8.10
N GLN A 664 13.63 8.41 -7.96
CA GLN A 664 13.50 9.70 -7.27
C GLN A 664 12.47 10.63 -7.92
N CYS A 665 12.29 10.54 -9.25
CA CYS A 665 11.27 11.32 -9.97
C CYS A 665 9.84 10.89 -9.62
N VAL A 666 9.64 9.61 -9.28
CA VAL A 666 8.36 9.05 -8.84
C VAL A 666 8.07 9.48 -7.40
N SER A 667 9.03 9.29 -6.48
CA SER A 667 8.87 9.66 -5.06
C SER A 667 8.65 11.16 -4.78
N VAL A 668 8.87 12.05 -5.77
CA VAL A 668 8.60 13.48 -5.64
C VAL A 668 7.40 13.96 -6.47
N CYS A 669 6.75 13.08 -7.25
CA CYS A 669 5.64 13.47 -8.10
C CYS A 669 4.39 13.78 -7.25
N PRO A 670 3.79 14.98 -7.35
CA PRO A 670 2.67 15.36 -6.50
C PRO A 670 1.28 15.00 -7.06
N THR A 671 1.19 14.41 -8.26
CA THR A 671 -0.08 14.24 -9.01
C THR A 671 -0.27 12.87 -9.65
N GLY A 672 0.62 11.91 -9.38
CA GLY A 672 0.62 10.60 -10.03
C GLY A 672 0.84 10.64 -11.54
N ALA A 673 1.52 11.66 -12.05
CA ALA A 673 1.98 11.69 -13.46
C ALA A 673 3.19 10.77 -13.71
N LEU A 674 3.92 10.47 -12.63
CA LEU A 674 4.97 9.45 -12.60
C LEU A 674 4.63 8.56 -11.43
N GLN A 675 4.31 7.31 -11.71
CA GLN A 675 3.84 6.31 -10.75
C GLN A 675 4.77 5.10 -10.78
N GLU A 676 4.68 4.27 -9.76
CA GLU A 676 5.36 2.97 -9.71
C GLU A 676 4.52 1.94 -10.47
N ARG A 677 5.18 1.11 -11.27
CA ARG A 677 4.56 -0.12 -11.78
C ARG A 677 4.69 -1.16 -10.68
N GLN A 678 3.57 -1.64 -10.16
CA GLN A 678 3.57 -2.56 -9.03
C GLN A 678 3.75 -4.00 -9.54
N SER A 679 4.26 -4.90 -8.69
CA SER A 679 4.45 -6.32 -9.01
C SER A 679 3.24 -7.19 -8.67
N VAL A 680 2.22 -6.58 -8.05
CA VAL A 680 0.97 -7.25 -7.68
C VAL A 680 0.15 -7.61 -8.91
N VAL A 681 -0.74 -8.60 -8.79
CA VAL A 681 -1.58 -9.07 -9.91
C VAL A 681 -2.52 -7.98 -10.39
N LYS A 682 -3.12 -7.23 -9.45
CA LYS A 682 -3.98 -6.09 -9.73
C LYS A 682 -3.54 -4.85 -8.97
N GLU A 683 -3.19 -3.83 -9.74
CA GLU A 683 -2.79 -2.51 -9.27
C GLU A 683 -4.05 -1.70 -8.95
N VAL A 684 -4.36 -1.55 -7.66
CA VAL A 684 -5.49 -0.73 -7.20
C VAL A 684 -5.00 0.29 -6.18
N PRO A 685 -5.54 1.52 -6.17
CA PRO A 685 -5.19 2.48 -5.14
C PRO A 685 -5.70 1.99 -3.79
N LEU A 686 -4.79 1.91 -2.82
CA LEU A 686 -5.07 1.51 -1.44
C LEU A 686 -4.44 2.55 -0.50
N ASP A 687 -5.04 2.72 0.67
CA ASP A 687 -4.50 3.57 1.74
C ASP A 687 -3.53 2.73 2.55
N THR A 688 -2.23 2.86 2.26
CA THR A 688 -1.19 1.93 2.69
C THR A 688 -0.69 2.22 4.11
N ASP A 689 -0.32 1.17 4.82
CA ASP A 689 0.45 1.26 6.06
C ASP A 689 1.93 1.48 5.74
N VAL A 690 2.63 2.19 6.63
CA VAL A 690 4.04 2.55 6.44
C VAL A 690 4.91 1.91 7.52
N THR A 691 5.87 1.08 7.09
CA THR A 691 6.86 0.46 7.98
C THR A 691 8.25 1.04 7.72
N ASP A 692 8.85 1.63 8.76
CA ASP A 692 10.24 2.11 8.72
C ASP A 692 11.21 0.92 8.77
N THR A 693 12.13 0.80 7.81
CA THR A 693 13.10 -0.30 7.78
C THR A 693 14.39 0.09 7.05
N THR A 694 15.31 -0.87 6.89
CA THR A 694 16.63 -0.67 6.27
C THR A 694 16.79 -1.54 5.03
N CYS A 695 17.31 -0.95 3.95
CA CYS A 695 17.62 -1.64 2.70
C CYS A 695 18.57 -2.84 2.91
N SER A 696 18.17 -4.03 2.43
CA SER A 696 18.88 -5.30 2.58
C SER A 696 19.81 -5.66 1.41
N PHE A 697 20.16 -4.69 0.55
CA PHE A 697 21.03 -4.91 -0.60
C PHE A 697 22.48 -4.56 -0.28
N CYS A 698 22.99 -3.40 -0.72
CA CYS A 698 24.38 -3.03 -0.49
C CYS A 698 24.67 -2.61 0.97
N SER A 699 25.95 -2.51 1.34
CA SER A 699 26.43 -2.18 2.69
C SER A 699 26.22 -0.74 3.18
N VAL A 700 25.55 0.12 2.39
CA VAL A 700 25.35 1.53 2.76
C VAL A 700 24.35 1.67 3.91
N GLY A 701 23.33 0.80 3.98
CA GLY A 701 22.28 0.89 5.01
C GLY A 701 21.35 2.10 4.79
N CYS A 702 20.76 2.21 3.60
CA CYS A 702 19.77 3.25 3.33
C CYS A 702 18.48 2.97 4.10
N SER A 703 17.99 3.96 4.85
CA SER A 703 16.67 3.89 5.51
C SER A 703 15.57 4.15 4.49
N LEU A 704 14.49 3.38 4.60
CA LEU A 704 13.35 3.43 3.69
C LEU A 704 12.05 3.14 4.43
N HIS A 705 10.95 3.56 3.83
CA HIS A 705 9.58 3.32 4.21
C HIS A 705 9.01 2.27 3.26
N LEU A 706 8.63 1.10 3.77
CA LEU A 706 7.85 0.14 3.00
C LEU A 706 6.38 0.45 3.19
N GLU A 707 5.68 0.58 2.07
CA GLU A 707 4.22 0.73 2.05
C GLU A 707 3.57 -0.62 1.76
N THR A 708 2.64 -1.02 2.62
CA THR A 708 1.94 -2.31 2.55
C THR A 708 0.43 -2.12 2.67
N TYR A 709 -0.31 -3.16 2.28
CA TYR A 709 -1.74 -3.27 2.58
C TYR A 709 -2.07 -4.74 2.79
N GLY A 710 -2.45 -5.14 4.01
CA GLY A 710 -2.38 -6.55 4.39
C GLY A 710 -0.95 -7.08 4.21
N ASP A 711 -0.81 -8.26 3.62
CA ASP A 711 0.50 -8.87 3.32
C ASP A 711 1.06 -8.51 1.94
N MET A 712 0.42 -7.57 1.22
CA MET A 712 0.92 -7.07 -0.06
C MET A 712 1.97 -5.98 0.14
N LEU A 713 3.14 -6.15 -0.50
CA LEU A 713 4.16 -5.11 -0.64
C LEU A 713 3.83 -4.20 -1.82
N ILE A 714 3.59 -2.91 -1.55
CA ILE A 714 3.11 -1.95 -2.54
C ILE A 714 4.24 -1.07 -3.09
N LYS A 715 4.98 -0.37 -2.22
CA LYS A 715 6.04 0.58 -2.61
C LYS A 715 7.18 0.60 -1.59
N SER A 716 8.34 1.12 -2.02
CA SER A 716 9.49 1.41 -1.15
C SER A 716 9.94 2.85 -1.34
N ASN A 717 9.75 3.72 -0.35
CA ASN A 717 10.09 5.13 -0.44
C ASN A 717 11.29 5.51 0.44
N PRO A 718 12.15 6.45 0.02
CA PRO A 718 13.33 6.81 0.79
C PRO A 718 12.97 7.63 2.04
N ASP A 719 13.55 7.29 3.20
CA ASP A 719 13.42 8.12 4.39
C ASP A 719 14.23 9.41 4.25
N LYS A 720 13.54 10.56 4.28
CA LYS A 720 14.13 11.90 4.16
C LYS A 720 15.01 12.26 5.35
N ASN A 721 14.70 11.72 6.52
CA ASN A 721 15.45 11.91 7.76
C ASN A 721 16.47 10.79 8.00
N GLY A 722 16.59 9.84 7.07
CA GLY A 722 17.46 8.68 7.18
C GLY A 722 18.91 9.08 7.44
N PRO A 723 19.59 8.43 8.41
CA PRO A 723 20.90 8.86 8.90
C PRO A 723 22.00 8.81 7.84
N VAL A 724 21.87 7.92 6.85
CA VAL A 724 22.87 7.73 5.79
C VAL A 724 22.44 8.41 4.50
N ASN A 725 21.21 8.16 4.06
CA ASN A 725 20.77 8.42 2.69
C ASN A 725 19.97 9.73 2.50
N LYS A 726 19.40 10.34 3.55
CA LYS A 726 18.72 11.65 3.51
C LYS A 726 17.76 11.80 2.33
N GLY A 727 16.84 10.86 2.18
CA GLY A 727 15.83 10.84 1.12
C GLY A 727 16.30 10.27 -0.21
N LEU A 728 17.50 9.70 -0.31
CA LEU A 728 18.01 9.09 -1.54
C LEU A 728 17.89 7.55 -1.50
N LEU A 729 17.56 6.95 -2.64
CA LEU A 729 17.65 5.51 -2.85
C LEU A 729 18.18 5.22 -4.26
N CYS A 730 18.82 4.07 -4.42
CA CYS A 730 19.16 3.53 -5.74
C CYS A 730 18.04 2.60 -6.24
N GLY A 731 18.12 2.18 -7.50
CA GLY A 731 17.13 1.27 -8.08
C GLY A 731 16.98 -0.05 -7.32
N LYS A 732 18.03 -0.55 -6.67
CA LYS A 732 17.96 -1.79 -5.88
C LYS A 732 17.05 -1.63 -4.67
N GLY A 733 17.26 -0.57 -3.88
CA GLY A 733 16.42 -0.29 -2.72
C GLY A 733 15.01 0.16 -3.09
N LYS A 734 14.85 0.83 -4.24
CA LYS A 734 13.54 1.31 -4.72
C LYS A 734 12.65 0.17 -5.25
N TRP A 735 13.22 -0.80 -5.98
CA TRP A 735 12.44 -1.79 -6.73
C TRP A 735 12.67 -3.25 -6.31
N GLY A 736 13.63 -3.51 -5.41
CA GLY A 736 13.94 -4.87 -4.97
C GLY A 736 13.26 -5.30 -3.67
N PHE A 737 12.45 -4.44 -3.06
CA PHE A 737 11.79 -4.72 -1.78
C PHE A 737 10.85 -5.94 -1.83
N ASP A 738 10.31 -6.23 -3.02
CA ASP A 738 9.38 -7.32 -3.30
C ASP A 738 10.07 -8.61 -3.80
N CYS A 739 11.38 -8.61 -4.02
CA CYS A 739 12.08 -9.72 -4.69
C CYS A 739 11.91 -11.08 -3.99
N ALA A 740 11.68 -11.10 -2.67
CA ALA A 740 11.44 -12.33 -1.93
C ALA A 740 10.04 -12.90 -2.15
N SER A 741 9.05 -12.05 -2.48
CA SER A 741 7.63 -12.40 -2.62
C SER A 741 7.19 -12.54 -4.07
N LEU A 742 8.12 -12.48 -5.03
CA LEU A 742 7.81 -12.68 -6.45
C LEU A 742 7.33 -14.12 -6.73
N GLU A 743 6.78 -14.30 -7.94
CA GLU A 743 6.33 -15.61 -8.41
C GLU A 743 7.45 -16.67 -8.32
N GLY A 744 7.11 -17.85 -7.79
CA GLY A 744 8.06 -18.95 -7.61
C GLY A 744 8.69 -19.03 -6.21
N LYS A 745 8.25 -18.20 -5.26
CA LYS A 745 8.63 -18.33 -3.85
C LYS A 745 8.29 -19.72 -3.29
N LEU A 746 9.22 -20.28 -2.54
CA LEU A 746 9.07 -21.55 -1.84
C LEU A 746 8.14 -21.37 -0.63
N THR A 747 7.15 -22.26 -0.49
CA THR A 747 6.19 -22.24 0.63
C THR A 747 6.28 -23.47 1.52
N ASN A 748 6.85 -24.58 1.02
CA ASN A 748 6.98 -25.84 1.74
C ASN A 748 8.42 -26.38 1.65
N PRO A 749 8.93 -27.07 2.69
CA PRO A 749 10.18 -27.80 2.60
C PRO A 749 10.16 -28.86 1.50
N LEU A 750 11.30 -29.03 0.81
CA LEU A 750 11.47 -30.04 -0.24
C LEU A 750 12.60 -31.01 0.14
N ILE A 751 12.40 -32.30 -0.17
CA ILE A 751 13.42 -33.35 0.01
C ILE A 751 13.66 -34.04 -1.33
N LYS A 752 14.93 -34.26 -1.66
CA LYS A 752 15.34 -34.96 -2.88
C LYS A 752 15.05 -36.47 -2.79
N GLY A 753 14.25 -36.98 -3.71
CA GLY A 753 13.94 -38.38 -3.92
C GLY A 753 14.58 -38.96 -5.18
N GLU A 754 14.17 -40.18 -5.57
CA GLU A 754 14.69 -40.86 -6.77
C GLU A 754 14.22 -40.19 -8.08
N ASP A 755 12.99 -39.67 -8.10
CA ASP A 755 12.35 -39.06 -9.28
C ASP A 755 12.33 -37.51 -9.25
N GLY A 756 13.10 -36.88 -8.34
CA GLY A 756 13.14 -35.42 -8.17
C GLY A 756 12.77 -34.98 -6.74
N PHE A 757 12.40 -33.71 -6.57
CA PHE A 757 11.98 -33.17 -5.27
C PHE A 757 10.53 -33.55 -4.94
N ARG A 758 10.28 -33.84 -3.66
CA ARG A 758 8.93 -33.95 -3.09
C ARG A 758 8.74 -32.95 -1.96
N GLU A 759 7.52 -32.47 -1.79
CA GLU A 759 7.13 -31.70 -0.61
C GLU A 759 7.23 -32.58 0.66
N ALA A 760 7.66 -31.96 1.74
CA ALA A 760 7.79 -32.56 3.06
C ALA A 760 7.30 -31.58 4.13
N ASN A 761 6.84 -32.11 5.26
CA ASN A 761 6.60 -31.25 6.42
C ASN A 761 7.94 -30.84 7.07
N TYR A 762 7.92 -29.75 7.83
CA TYR A 762 9.11 -29.21 8.50
C TYR A 762 9.80 -30.25 9.39
N HIS A 763 9.04 -30.99 10.20
CA HIS A 763 9.62 -31.95 11.15
C HIS A 763 10.49 -33.01 10.44
N GLU A 764 10.02 -33.57 9.34
CA GLU A 764 10.77 -34.55 8.55
C GLU A 764 12.07 -33.96 7.99
N ALA A 765 11.99 -32.78 7.37
CA ALA A 765 13.13 -32.11 6.75
C ALA A 765 14.20 -31.70 7.80
N LEU A 766 13.77 -31.21 8.96
CA LEU A 766 14.64 -30.80 10.08
C LEU A 766 15.41 -31.99 10.64
N VAL A 767 14.71 -33.10 10.91
CA VAL A 767 15.32 -34.33 11.42
C VAL A 767 16.33 -34.91 10.41
N LEU A 768 15.97 -34.95 9.13
CA LEU A 768 16.86 -35.45 8.08
C LEU A 768 18.15 -34.61 8.01
N THR A 769 18.01 -33.28 8.03
CA THR A 769 19.15 -32.34 8.01
C THR A 769 20.09 -32.57 9.18
N ALA A 770 19.55 -32.56 10.39
CA ALA A 770 20.34 -32.76 11.60
C ALA A 770 21.07 -34.11 11.59
N LYS A 771 20.35 -35.22 11.30
CA LYS A 771 20.92 -36.56 11.34
C LYS A 771 21.94 -36.84 10.24
N LYS A 772 21.77 -36.26 9.05
CA LYS A 772 22.78 -36.36 7.98
C LYS A 772 24.06 -35.63 8.32
N ALA A 773 23.96 -34.39 8.83
CA ALA A 773 25.11 -33.63 9.29
C ALA A 773 25.83 -34.35 10.45
N GLU A 774 25.09 -34.85 11.44
CA GLU A 774 25.62 -35.62 12.58
C GLU A 774 26.36 -36.89 12.10
N SER A 775 25.76 -37.63 11.16
CA SER A 775 26.37 -38.85 10.61
C SER A 775 27.67 -38.57 9.85
N ILE A 776 27.75 -37.46 9.10
CA ILE A 776 28.94 -37.08 8.34
C ILE A 776 30.05 -36.59 9.29
N ALA A 777 29.69 -35.78 10.29
CA ALA A 777 30.61 -35.37 11.35
C ALA A 777 31.18 -36.57 12.12
N ALA A 778 30.36 -37.58 12.42
CA ALA A 778 30.80 -38.81 13.08
C ALA A 778 31.75 -39.66 12.20
N LYS A 779 31.54 -39.64 10.87
CA LYS A 779 32.30 -40.45 9.90
C LYS A 779 33.64 -39.82 9.52
N TYR A 780 33.69 -38.50 9.34
CA TYR A 780 34.85 -37.80 8.78
C TYR A 780 35.46 -36.75 9.72
N GLY A 781 34.86 -36.53 10.88
CA GLY A 781 35.24 -35.45 11.81
C GLY A 781 34.38 -34.20 11.61
N LYS A 782 34.32 -33.37 12.66
CA LYS A 782 33.49 -32.15 12.66
C LYS A 782 33.90 -31.12 11.61
N ASP A 783 35.19 -31.07 11.27
CA ASP A 783 35.69 -30.20 10.20
C ASP A 783 35.13 -30.58 8.82
N ALA A 784 34.61 -31.79 8.63
CA ALA A 784 33.96 -32.19 7.39
C ALA A 784 32.54 -31.59 7.23
N VAL A 785 32.05 -30.85 8.21
CA VAL A 785 30.75 -30.16 8.16
C VAL A 785 30.99 -28.65 8.27
N ALA A 786 30.22 -27.88 7.52
CA ALA A 786 30.27 -26.42 7.57
C ALA A 786 28.86 -25.81 7.53
N VAL A 787 28.73 -24.60 8.08
CA VAL A 787 27.53 -23.77 7.99
C VAL A 787 27.89 -22.49 7.23
N ALA A 788 27.27 -22.25 6.08
CA ALA A 788 27.39 -21.01 5.33
C ALA A 788 26.26 -20.06 5.72
N ILE A 789 26.61 -18.84 6.12
CA ILE A 789 25.69 -17.82 6.65
C ILE A 789 25.80 -16.59 5.77
N SER A 790 24.74 -16.28 5.04
CA SER A 790 24.66 -15.11 4.17
C SER A 790 24.64 -13.79 4.97
N ASP A 791 25.33 -12.79 4.44
CA ASP A 791 25.28 -11.40 4.95
C ASP A 791 23.97 -10.68 4.58
N ARG A 792 22.98 -11.40 4.02
CA ARG A 792 21.59 -10.93 3.88
C ARG A 792 20.81 -10.90 5.16
N PHE A 793 21.12 -11.80 6.09
CA PHE A 793 20.34 -11.99 7.31
C PHE A 793 20.61 -10.88 8.31
N THR A 794 19.62 -10.67 9.17
CA THR A 794 19.75 -9.77 10.33
C THR A 794 20.84 -10.29 11.26
N ASN A 795 21.32 -9.42 12.15
CA ASN A 795 22.32 -9.81 13.13
C ASN A 795 21.83 -10.94 14.03
N GLU A 796 20.55 -10.92 14.37
CA GLU A 796 19.87 -11.87 15.23
C GLU A 796 19.77 -13.24 14.56
N GLU A 797 19.29 -13.29 13.31
CA GLU A 797 19.25 -14.52 12.51
C GLU A 797 20.65 -15.13 12.33
N ALA A 798 21.63 -14.31 11.94
CA ALA A 798 23.01 -14.75 11.76
C ALA A 798 23.62 -15.27 13.07
N TYR A 799 23.29 -14.65 14.20
CA TYR A 799 23.71 -15.11 15.53
C TYR A 799 23.14 -16.48 15.88
N VAL A 800 21.85 -16.74 15.61
CA VAL A 800 21.24 -18.05 15.86
C VAL A 800 21.87 -19.13 14.98
N MET A 801 22.11 -18.84 13.69
CA MET A 801 22.79 -19.76 12.78
C MET A 801 24.24 -20.05 13.23
N LYS A 802 24.94 -19.05 13.74
CA LYS A 802 26.27 -19.22 14.32
C LYS A 802 26.22 -20.06 15.60
N LYS A 803 25.23 -19.85 16.48
CA LYS A 803 25.03 -20.61 17.71
C LYS A 803 24.69 -22.09 17.42
N LEU A 804 23.95 -22.35 16.33
CA LEU A 804 23.77 -23.71 15.80
C LEU A 804 25.11 -24.33 15.39
N ALA A 805 25.94 -23.60 14.63
CA ALA A 805 27.26 -24.10 14.22
C ALA A 805 28.17 -24.40 15.42
N ASP A 806 28.18 -23.54 16.46
CA ASP A 806 28.89 -23.79 17.72
C ASP A 806 28.40 -25.05 18.43
N THR A 807 27.08 -25.25 18.46
CA THR A 807 26.43 -26.42 19.08
C THR A 807 26.88 -27.71 18.41
N MET A 808 26.96 -27.71 17.08
CA MET A 808 27.50 -28.82 16.30
C MET A 808 29.03 -28.93 16.46
N GLY A 809 29.70 -27.83 16.79
CA GLY A 809 31.16 -27.69 16.87
C GLY A 809 31.82 -27.71 15.49
N VAL A 810 31.17 -27.07 14.51
CA VAL A 810 31.57 -27.03 13.10
C VAL A 810 31.98 -25.62 12.69
N ARG A 811 32.62 -25.49 11.53
CA ARG A 811 33.09 -24.20 11.01
C ARG A 811 31.95 -23.39 10.38
N THR A 812 32.04 -22.06 10.50
CA THR A 812 31.16 -21.10 9.82
C THR A 812 31.92 -20.38 8.70
N LEU A 813 31.24 -20.09 7.60
CA LEU A 813 31.74 -19.25 6.52
C LEU A 813 30.65 -18.36 5.92
N CYS A 814 31.05 -17.39 5.11
CA CYS A 814 30.17 -16.63 4.22
C CYS A 814 30.85 -16.54 2.85
N PHE A 815 30.18 -16.99 1.79
CA PHE A 815 30.78 -16.99 0.45
C PHE A 815 31.04 -15.57 -0.08
N ASN A 816 30.32 -14.55 0.40
CA ASN A 816 30.57 -13.14 0.06
C ASN A 816 31.78 -12.53 0.77
N ASN A 817 32.29 -13.16 1.83
CA ASN A 817 33.36 -12.59 2.62
C ASN A 817 34.72 -12.66 1.90
N VAL A 818 35.45 -11.55 1.93
CA VAL A 818 36.80 -11.42 1.36
C VAL A 818 37.76 -10.98 2.47
N GLU A 819 38.95 -11.58 2.51
CA GLU A 819 39.99 -11.25 3.51
C GLU A 819 40.28 -9.73 3.55
N SER A 820 40.43 -9.19 4.76
CA SER A 820 40.61 -7.75 4.97
C SER A 820 42.07 -7.31 4.84
N GLY A 821 42.41 -6.62 3.76
CA GLY A 821 43.72 -5.98 3.61
C GLY A 821 44.02 -4.90 4.68
N LEU A 822 42.97 -4.28 5.23
CA LEU A 822 43.09 -3.31 6.32
C LEU A 822 43.53 -3.96 7.62
N GLU A 823 43.02 -5.15 7.95
CA GLU A 823 43.37 -5.86 9.18
C GLU A 823 44.87 -6.18 9.23
N LYS A 824 45.48 -6.50 8.09
CA LYS A 824 46.93 -6.80 7.98
C LYS A 824 47.83 -5.62 8.39
N VAL A 825 47.38 -4.39 8.14
CA VAL A 825 48.18 -3.15 8.32
C VAL A 825 47.73 -2.35 9.53
N LEU A 826 46.42 -2.19 9.72
CA LEU A 826 45.82 -1.33 10.73
C LEU A 826 45.30 -2.11 11.96
N GLY A 827 45.26 -3.44 11.90
CA GLY A 827 44.63 -4.29 12.93
C GLY A 827 43.11 -4.09 13.05
N LEU A 828 42.48 -3.51 12.03
CA LEU A 828 41.06 -3.22 11.99
C LEU A 828 40.40 -3.93 10.81
N ASP A 829 39.38 -4.73 11.07
CA ASP A 829 38.51 -5.32 10.04
C ASP A 829 37.17 -4.60 9.93
N ALA A 830 37.24 -3.27 9.82
CA ALA A 830 36.10 -2.40 9.64
C ALA A 830 36.55 -1.11 8.97
N SER A 831 35.61 -0.37 8.38
CA SER A 831 35.89 0.98 7.89
C SER A 831 36.38 1.88 9.05
N PRO A 832 37.54 2.53 9.01
CA PRO A 832 37.95 3.40 10.12
C PRO A 832 37.09 4.66 10.27
N ASN A 833 36.54 5.17 9.16
CA ASN A 833 35.73 6.39 9.12
C ASN A 833 34.29 6.12 8.65
N THR A 834 33.46 7.15 8.79
CA THR A 834 32.02 7.16 8.46
C THR A 834 31.74 7.77 7.09
N ILE A 835 30.54 7.54 6.56
CA ILE A 835 30.13 7.98 5.22
C ILE A 835 30.01 9.52 5.17
N ASP A 836 29.38 10.13 6.16
CA ASP A 836 29.11 11.58 6.16
C ASP A 836 30.39 12.43 6.35
N GLU A 837 31.49 11.83 6.82
CA GLU A 837 32.80 12.50 6.85
C GLU A 837 33.31 12.87 5.45
N LEU A 838 32.90 12.13 4.40
CA LEU A 838 33.22 12.47 3.00
C LEU A 838 32.78 13.90 2.65
N LEU A 839 31.63 14.34 3.17
CA LEU A 839 31.04 15.64 2.84
C LEU A 839 31.82 16.84 3.40
N SER A 840 32.81 16.60 4.27
CA SER A 840 33.54 17.64 4.99
C SER A 840 35.06 17.50 4.98
N THR A 841 35.60 16.52 4.25
CA THR A 841 37.06 16.38 4.01
C THR A 841 37.55 17.28 2.87
N ASN A 842 38.86 17.40 2.66
CA ASN A 842 39.42 18.29 1.63
C ASN A 842 39.83 17.55 0.36
N VAL A 843 40.34 16.33 0.48
CA VAL A 843 40.78 15.51 -0.65
C VAL A 843 40.24 14.09 -0.47
N ILE A 844 39.68 13.54 -1.53
CA ILE A 844 39.21 12.15 -1.57
C ILE A 844 39.93 11.45 -2.72
N VAL A 845 40.45 10.25 -2.47
CA VAL A 845 40.99 9.38 -3.52
C VAL A 845 40.22 8.06 -3.50
N ALA A 846 39.42 7.83 -4.54
CA ALA A 846 38.69 6.60 -4.74
C ALA A 846 39.51 5.62 -5.58
N PHE A 847 39.63 4.38 -5.13
CA PHE A 847 40.36 3.31 -5.80
C PHE A 847 39.41 2.21 -6.26
N GLY A 848 39.52 1.80 -7.53
CA GLY A 848 38.81 0.64 -8.07
C GLY A 848 37.31 0.72 -7.83
N PHE A 849 36.70 1.86 -8.14
CA PHE A 849 35.30 2.13 -7.82
C PHE A 849 34.37 1.69 -8.95
N VAL A 850 33.38 0.85 -8.64
CA VAL A 850 32.31 0.39 -9.53
C VAL A 850 30.98 0.99 -9.05
N MET A 851 30.41 1.86 -9.88
CA MET A 851 29.26 2.69 -9.51
C MET A 851 28.01 1.86 -9.20
N GLU A 852 27.76 0.84 -10.01
CA GLU A 852 26.58 -0.03 -9.96
C GLU A 852 26.44 -0.77 -8.62
N ASN A 853 27.55 -0.93 -7.88
CA ASN A 853 27.56 -1.60 -6.59
C ASN A 853 27.08 -0.69 -5.45
N ASN A 854 27.46 0.61 -5.46
CA ASN A 854 27.10 1.55 -4.39
C ASN A 854 26.77 2.96 -4.92
N PRO A 855 25.66 3.16 -5.65
CA PRO A 855 25.31 4.45 -6.26
C PRO A 855 25.17 5.60 -5.27
N VAL A 856 24.69 5.33 -4.04
CA VAL A 856 24.56 6.37 -3.00
C VAL A 856 25.92 6.91 -2.56
N ILE A 857 26.98 6.09 -2.58
CA ILE A 857 28.33 6.56 -2.26
C ILE A 857 28.85 7.48 -3.37
N GLN A 858 28.57 7.18 -4.65
CA GLN A 858 28.90 8.10 -5.74
C GLN A 858 28.24 9.47 -5.54
N LEU A 859 26.96 9.50 -5.13
CA LEU A 859 26.26 10.76 -4.83
C LEU A 859 26.93 11.50 -3.67
N LYS A 860 27.40 10.81 -2.63
CA LYS A 860 28.18 11.42 -1.53
C LYS A 860 29.51 12.00 -2.03
N LEU A 861 30.19 11.35 -2.97
CA LEU A 861 31.40 11.89 -3.60
C LEU A 861 31.09 13.15 -4.43
N LYS A 862 29.98 13.16 -5.17
CA LYS A 862 29.50 14.35 -5.90
C LYS A 862 29.21 15.50 -4.94
N GLN A 863 28.43 15.25 -3.89
CA GLN A 863 28.13 16.24 -2.85
C GLN A 863 29.39 16.76 -2.16
N ALA A 864 30.37 15.89 -1.90
CA ALA A 864 31.67 16.31 -1.36
C ALA A 864 32.41 17.25 -2.32
N ALA A 865 32.40 16.97 -3.63
CA ALA A 865 32.99 17.86 -4.64
C ALA A 865 32.27 19.21 -4.71
N GLU A 866 30.93 19.22 -4.65
CA GLU A 866 30.11 20.45 -4.59
C GLU A 866 30.39 21.28 -3.32
N ASN A 867 30.70 20.61 -2.20
CA ASN A 867 31.15 21.24 -0.96
C ASN A 867 32.63 21.70 -1.00
N GLY A 868 33.32 21.50 -2.12
CA GLY A 868 34.68 21.98 -2.37
C GLY A 868 35.81 20.97 -2.13
N ALA A 869 35.50 19.70 -1.87
CA ALA A 869 36.52 18.65 -1.81
C ALA A 869 37.09 18.35 -3.21
N LYS A 870 38.39 18.06 -3.29
CA LYS A 870 38.99 17.53 -4.54
C LYS A 870 38.84 16.02 -4.56
N VAL A 871 38.09 15.51 -5.55
CA VAL A 871 37.85 14.08 -5.70
C VAL A 871 38.70 13.54 -6.84
N TYR A 872 39.54 12.56 -6.54
CA TYR A 872 40.37 11.83 -7.50
C TYR A 872 39.89 10.38 -7.59
N VAL A 873 39.92 9.80 -8.78
CA VAL A 873 39.56 8.40 -9.01
C VAL A 873 40.70 7.70 -9.74
N ILE A 874 41.14 6.56 -9.23
CA ILE A 874 42.15 5.70 -9.86
C ILE A 874 41.49 4.34 -10.12
N ASN A 875 41.26 4.02 -11.39
CA ASN A 875 40.59 2.78 -11.81
C ASN A 875 41.39 2.07 -12.91
N PRO A 876 41.33 0.74 -13.04
CA PRO A 876 41.92 0.07 -14.18
C PRO A 876 41.18 0.29 -15.50
N GLU A 877 41.91 0.17 -16.62
CA GLU A 877 41.33 0.03 -17.95
C GLU A 877 40.35 -1.17 -17.98
N GLY A 878 39.12 -0.93 -18.41
CA GLY A 878 38.02 -1.90 -18.36
C GLY A 878 36.99 -1.67 -17.25
N TYR A 879 37.34 -0.91 -16.21
CA TYR A 879 36.45 -0.49 -15.12
C TYR A 879 36.18 1.02 -15.19
N ALA A 880 35.72 1.48 -16.37
CA ALA A 880 35.40 2.88 -16.60
C ALA A 880 34.26 3.36 -15.70
N VAL A 881 34.40 4.56 -15.14
CA VAL A 881 33.36 5.18 -14.31
C VAL A 881 32.51 6.12 -15.16
N ASN A 882 31.18 5.96 -15.08
CA ASN A 882 30.21 6.85 -15.73
C ASN A 882 29.71 7.89 -14.71
N ASN A 883 29.35 9.09 -15.18
CA ASN A 883 28.82 10.20 -14.35
C ASN A 883 29.78 10.69 -13.25
N PHE A 884 31.08 10.75 -13.56
CA PHE A 884 32.13 11.27 -12.67
C PHE A 884 32.67 12.65 -13.11
N ASP A 885 31.90 13.43 -13.86
CA ASP A 885 32.31 14.76 -14.35
C ASP A 885 32.60 15.77 -13.22
N PHE A 886 32.14 15.46 -12.00
CA PHE A 886 32.45 16.21 -10.78
C PHE A 886 33.85 15.91 -10.21
N ALA A 887 34.49 14.80 -10.63
CA ALA A 887 35.83 14.45 -10.18
C ALA A 887 36.85 15.44 -10.70
N THR A 888 37.80 15.83 -9.85
CA THR A 888 38.92 16.68 -10.24
C THR A 888 39.79 16.01 -11.30
N LYS A 889 39.99 14.69 -11.17
CA LYS A 889 40.70 13.88 -12.17
C LYS A 889 40.33 12.41 -12.03
N VAL A 890 40.15 11.74 -13.16
CA VAL A 890 40.01 10.28 -13.26
C VAL A 890 41.21 9.75 -14.01
N VAL A 891 41.93 8.79 -13.44
CA VAL A 891 43.14 8.18 -14.01
C VAL A 891 42.86 6.71 -14.27
N TYR A 892 43.12 6.28 -15.50
CA TYR A 892 43.01 4.89 -15.92
C TYR A 892 44.38 4.23 -15.99
N VAL A 893 44.51 3.05 -15.38
CA VAL A 893 45.79 2.33 -15.22
C VAL A 893 45.67 0.87 -15.66
N GLU A 894 46.78 0.15 -15.76
CA GLU A 894 46.73 -1.31 -15.95
C GLU A 894 46.10 -1.98 -14.71
N ASN A 895 45.44 -3.14 -14.88
CA ASN A 895 44.81 -3.86 -13.76
C ASN A 895 45.84 -4.60 -12.89
N ASP A 896 46.79 -3.88 -12.34
CA ASP A 896 47.79 -4.38 -11.41
C ASP A 896 48.06 -3.36 -10.28
N VAL A 897 48.62 -3.85 -9.18
CA VAL A 897 48.88 -3.02 -7.99
C VAL A 897 49.95 -1.93 -8.19
N LYS A 898 50.60 -1.83 -9.36
CA LYS A 898 51.70 -0.90 -9.61
C LYS A 898 51.28 0.54 -9.43
N ALA A 899 50.11 0.94 -9.93
CA ALA A 899 49.59 2.30 -9.76
C ALA A 899 49.40 2.68 -8.28
N VAL A 900 48.97 1.72 -7.46
CA VAL A 900 48.84 1.92 -6.01
C VAL A 900 50.22 2.01 -5.35
N LYS A 901 51.19 1.19 -5.78
CA LYS A 901 52.61 1.28 -5.36
C LYS A 901 53.26 2.61 -5.75
N GLU A 902 52.93 3.16 -6.93
CA GLU A 902 53.40 4.47 -7.39
C GLU A 902 52.99 5.58 -6.43
N MET A 903 51.76 5.54 -5.91
CA MET A 903 51.29 6.54 -4.94
C MET A 903 52.08 6.45 -3.62
N ALA A 904 52.32 5.25 -3.09
CA ALA A 904 53.16 5.08 -1.90
C ALA A 904 54.59 5.57 -2.13
N LYS A 905 55.19 5.26 -3.30
CA LYS A 905 56.51 5.73 -3.69
C LYS A 905 56.57 7.26 -3.78
N ALA A 906 55.57 7.89 -4.39
CA ALA A 906 55.47 9.33 -4.50
C ALA A 906 55.44 10.02 -3.13
N LEU A 907 54.73 9.45 -2.14
CA LEU A 907 54.71 9.96 -0.77
C LEU A 907 56.10 9.94 -0.11
N ILE A 908 56.88 8.87 -0.34
CA ILE A 908 58.26 8.76 0.15
C ILE A 908 59.16 9.80 -0.52
N GLU A 909 59.02 10.02 -1.83
CA GLU A 909 59.79 11.03 -2.58
C GLU A 909 59.47 12.47 -2.15
N ILE A 910 58.24 12.72 -1.68
CA ILE A 910 57.81 14.00 -1.09
C ILE A 910 58.33 14.17 0.36
N GLY A 911 58.92 13.12 0.94
CA GLY A 911 59.58 13.15 2.25
C GLY A 911 58.76 12.60 3.41
N LYS A 912 57.68 11.85 3.14
CA LYS A 912 56.94 11.12 4.19
C LYS A 912 57.78 9.93 4.68
N VAL A 913 57.90 9.80 5.99
CA VAL A 913 58.64 8.74 6.69
C VAL A 913 57.84 8.26 7.89
N SER A 914 58.06 7.02 8.31
CA SER A 914 57.42 6.45 9.50
C SER A 914 58.43 5.70 10.37
N SER A 915 58.14 5.63 11.66
CA SER A 915 58.91 4.86 12.65
C SER A 915 58.21 3.56 13.05
N LEU A 916 57.10 3.21 12.39
CA LEU A 916 56.36 1.98 12.67
C LEU A 916 57.09 0.76 12.10
N ASP A 917 56.75 -0.41 12.63
CA ASP A 917 57.38 -1.67 12.28
C ASP A 917 57.31 -1.94 10.76
N ASN A 918 58.38 -2.57 10.24
CA ASN A 918 58.57 -2.96 8.85
C ASN A 918 58.62 -1.83 7.80
N PHE A 919 58.71 -0.55 8.22
CA PHE A 919 58.77 0.57 7.27
C PHE A 919 59.96 0.50 6.31
N GLU A 920 61.17 0.15 6.79
CA GLU A 920 62.36 0.09 5.91
C GLU A 920 62.27 -1.04 4.88
N GLU A 921 61.68 -2.19 5.23
CA GLU A 921 61.44 -3.29 4.29
C GLU A 921 60.39 -2.90 3.23
N PHE A 922 59.30 -2.25 3.67
CA PHE A 922 58.28 -1.69 2.78
C PHE A 922 58.87 -0.65 1.82
N LYS A 923 59.69 0.28 2.32
CA LYS A 923 60.37 1.28 1.51
C LYS A 923 61.31 0.66 0.48
N ALA A 924 62.08 -0.37 0.86
CA ALA A 924 62.95 -1.11 -0.05
C ALA A 924 62.15 -1.77 -1.19
N SER A 925 60.95 -2.29 -0.90
CA SER A 925 60.07 -2.90 -1.92
C SER A 925 59.61 -1.93 -3.01
N LEU A 926 59.74 -0.61 -2.79
CA LEU A 926 59.32 0.44 -3.72
C LEU A 926 60.50 1.08 -4.49
N GLU A 927 61.74 0.61 -4.32
CA GLU A 927 62.92 1.23 -4.97
C GLU A 927 62.86 1.20 -6.49
N GLY A 928 62.37 0.10 -7.08
CA GLY A 928 62.24 -0.09 -8.53
C GLY A 928 60.96 0.47 -9.17
N VAL A 929 60.08 1.10 -8.40
CA VAL A 929 58.80 1.64 -8.89
C VAL A 929 58.99 3.04 -9.46
N CYS A 930 58.63 3.23 -10.73
CA CYS A 930 58.63 4.54 -11.40
C CYS A 930 57.26 5.20 -11.24
N VAL A 931 57.22 6.42 -10.69
CA VAL A 931 55.98 7.17 -10.48
C VAL A 931 55.58 7.92 -11.75
N SER A 932 54.36 7.70 -12.25
CA SER A 932 53.78 8.49 -13.34
C SER A 932 53.44 9.92 -12.91
N ASP A 933 53.44 10.87 -13.86
CA ASP A 933 53.15 12.27 -13.56
C ASP A 933 51.74 12.46 -12.97
N GLU A 934 50.78 11.66 -13.41
CA GLU A 934 49.40 11.72 -12.92
C GLU A 934 49.27 11.24 -11.48
N ILE A 935 49.90 10.11 -11.13
CA ILE A 935 49.90 9.60 -9.76
C ILE A 935 50.70 10.52 -8.83
N LYS A 936 51.80 11.12 -9.32
CA LYS A 936 52.57 12.10 -8.57
C LYS A 936 51.74 13.33 -8.19
N GLU A 937 50.91 13.82 -9.10
CA GLU A 937 49.96 14.92 -8.85
C GLU A 937 48.97 14.55 -7.74
N ILE A 938 48.32 13.37 -7.85
CA ILE A 938 47.33 12.89 -6.87
C ILE A 938 47.97 12.69 -5.50
N ALA A 939 49.14 12.03 -5.44
CA ALA A 939 49.88 11.82 -4.20
C ALA A 939 50.28 13.15 -3.54
N GLY A 940 50.69 14.14 -4.34
CA GLY A 940 50.97 15.50 -3.86
C GLY A 940 49.74 16.20 -3.31
N ALA A 941 48.59 16.08 -3.96
CA ALA A 941 47.33 16.64 -3.47
C ALA A 941 46.89 15.99 -2.16
N TYR A 942 46.95 14.66 -2.09
CA TYR A 942 46.62 13.86 -0.90
C TYR A 942 47.55 14.21 0.27
N ALA A 943 48.88 14.17 0.08
CA ALA A 943 49.87 14.39 1.14
C ALA A 943 49.83 15.77 1.80
N ASN A 944 49.44 16.79 1.02
CA ASN A 944 49.41 18.19 1.43
C ASN A 944 48.02 18.64 1.92
N ALA A 945 47.00 17.78 1.80
CA ALA A 945 45.68 18.07 2.31
C ALA A 945 45.71 18.22 3.84
N LYS A 946 44.85 19.07 4.39
CA LYS A 946 44.68 19.12 5.85
C LYS A 946 43.93 17.89 6.37
N LYS A 947 42.98 17.43 5.58
CA LYS A 947 42.12 16.27 5.81
C LYS A 947 41.93 15.56 4.50
N ALA A 948 42.18 14.25 4.50
CA ALA A 948 42.00 13.44 3.31
C ALA A 948 41.47 12.05 3.62
N MET A 949 40.68 11.51 2.70
CA MET A 949 40.10 10.18 2.83
C MET A 949 40.39 9.33 1.60
N LEU A 950 40.60 8.04 1.83
CA LEU A 950 40.69 7.02 0.80
C LEU A 950 39.38 6.24 0.77
N VAL A 951 38.85 5.94 -0.41
CA VAL A 951 37.58 5.22 -0.58
C VAL A 951 37.79 4.04 -1.49
N PHE A 952 37.31 2.85 -1.11
CA PHE A 952 37.31 1.68 -2.00
C PHE A 952 36.24 0.67 -1.58
N GLN A 953 35.92 -0.24 -2.50
CA GLN A 953 34.94 -1.32 -2.29
C GLN A 953 35.68 -2.63 -2.02
N GLN A 954 35.34 -3.31 -0.91
CA GLN A 954 36.02 -4.52 -0.47
C GLN A 954 35.84 -5.68 -1.46
N ASN A 955 34.67 -5.78 -2.11
CA ASN A 955 34.35 -6.81 -3.10
C ASN A 955 34.82 -6.45 -4.52
N VAL A 956 35.60 -5.38 -4.68
CA VAL A 956 36.11 -4.94 -5.99
C VAL A 956 37.63 -4.84 -5.97
N VAL A 957 38.19 -4.20 -4.94
CA VAL A 957 39.64 -4.05 -4.80
C VAL A 957 40.25 -5.31 -4.20
N SER A 958 41.35 -5.80 -4.80
CA SER A 958 42.05 -6.99 -4.31
C SER A 958 42.59 -6.82 -2.89
N VAL A 959 42.85 -7.92 -2.21
CA VAL A 959 43.43 -7.91 -0.85
C VAL A 959 44.80 -7.21 -0.85
N GLU A 960 45.60 -7.44 -1.89
CA GLU A 960 46.91 -6.81 -2.09
C GLU A 960 46.78 -5.29 -2.24
N ALA A 961 45.87 -4.82 -3.09
CA ALA A 961 45.64 -3.40 -3.28
C ALA A 961 45.07 -2.73 -2.02
N ALA A 962 44.11 -3.36 -1.33
CA ALA A 962 43.57 -2.86 -0.06
C ALA A 962 44.66 -2.75 1.02
N THR A 963 45.58 -3.73 1.09
CA THR A 963 46.75 -3.70 1.97
C THR A 963 47.65 -2.51 1.63
N MET A 964 47.89 -2.25 0.34
CA MET A 964 48.68 -1.08 -0.10
C MET A 964 47.98 0.25 0.21
N ILE A 965 46.66 0.34 0.03
CA ILE A 965 45.86 1.54 0.40
C ILE A 965 45.98 1.82 1.91
N ALA A 966 45.95 0.79 2.75
CA ALA A 966 46.17 0.93 4.18
C ALA A 966 47.60 1.42 4.51
N ASN A 967 48.63 0.89 3.84
CA ASN A 967 50.00 1.39 3.97
C ASN A 967 50.11 2.88 3.57
N ILE A 968 49.40 3.30 2.51
CA ILE A 968 49.36 4.70 2.05
C ILE A 968 48.76 5.61 3.12
N ALA A 969 47.64 5.22 3.73
CA ALA A 969 47.01 6.00 4.80
C ALA A 969 47.92 6.12 6.03
N LEU A 970 48.59 5.02 6.40
CA LEU A 970 49.54 4.99 7.50
C LEU A 970 50.78 5.87 7.23
N LEU A 971 51.32 5.82 6.01
CA LEU A 971 52.48 6.59 5.57
C LEU A 971 52.19 8.09 5.47
N SER A 972 51.01 8.46 4.97
CA SER A 972 50.63 9.86 4.76
C SER A 972 50.37 10.58 6.09
N GLY A 973 49.91 9.83 7.11
CA GLY A 973 49.43 10.32 8.39
C GLY A 973 47.92 10.61 8.41
N HIS A 974 47.21 10.37 7.30
CA HIS A 974 45.77 10.56 7.18
C HIS A 974 45.02 9.30 7.62
N ILE A 975 45.04 8.99 8.92
CA ILE A 975 44.30 7.88 9.54
C ILE A 975 44.09 8.14 11.04
N GLY A 976 42.98 7.64 11.60
CA GLY A 976 42.71 7.67 13.04
C GLY A 976 42.16 8.99 13.58
N ALA A 977 41.71 9.89 12.72
CA ALA A 977 41.10 11.15 13.12
C ALA A 977 39.86 11.49 12.27
N PRO A 978 38.92 12.31 12.77
CA PRO A 978 37.76 12.73 11.97
C PRO A 978 38.18 13.40 10.66
N ARG A 979 37.50 12.99 9.59
CA ARG A 979 37.64 13.40 8.18
C ARG A 979 38.97 12.98 7.57
N ASP A 980 39.67 12.05 8.22
CA ASP A 980 41.05 11.66 7.94
C ASP A 980 41.21 10.15 8.07
N GLY A 981 41.25 9.44 6.95
CA GLY A 981 41.35 7.98 6.97
C GLY A 981 40.75 7.28 5.77
N ILE A 982 40.02 6.20 6.04
CA ILE A 982 39.58 5.26 5.01
C ILE A 982 38.08 5.01 5.18
N LEU A 983 37.36 5.03 4.06
CA LEU A 983 36.04 4.45 3.94
C LEU A 983 36.15 3.14 3.13
N GLN A 984 36.17 2.01 3.83
CA GLN A 984 36.05 0.69 3.21
C GLN A 984 34.56 0.38 3.08
N ILE A 985 34.07 0.20 1.85
CA ILE A 985 32.69 -0.18 1.58
C ILE A 985 32.61 -1.71 1.60
N LYS A 986 31.89 -2.28 2.58
CA LYS A 986 31.71 -3.72 2.74
C LYS A 986 30.87 -4.31 1.58
N ALA A 987 30.91 -5.63 1.40
CA ALA A 987 30.27 -6.31 0.28
C ALA A 987 28.74 -6.14 0.24
N LYS A 988 28.07 -6.32 1.39
CA LYS A 988 26.61 -6.41 1.49
C LYS A 988 26.05 -5.75 2.75
N ASN A 989 24.73 -5.70 2.89
CA ASN A 989 24.02 -4.96 3.96
C ASN A 989 24.50 -5.29 5.37
N ASN A 990 24.78 -6.56 5.66
CA ASN A 990 25.16 -6.98 7.01
C ASN A 990 26.55 -7.64 7.11
N SER A 991 27.44 -7.45 6.12
CA SER A 991 28.76 -8.09 6.16
C SER A 991 29.58 -7.63 7.37
N GLN A 992 29.44 -6.38 7.82
CA GLN A 992 30.09 -5.93 9.06
C GLN A 992 29.55 -6.64 10.30
N GLY A 993 28.23 -6.93 10.34
CA GLY A 993 27.60 -7.67 11.42
C GLY A 993 28.18 -9.08 11.57
N LEU A 994 28.38 -9.79 10.46
CA LEU A 994 29.04 -11.11 10.45
C LEU A 994 30.47 -11.05 11.00
N ILE A 995 31.26 -10.06 10.57
CA ILE A 995 32.62 -9.82 11.08
C ILE A 995 32.60 -9.53 12.58
N ASP A 996 31.61 -8.78 13.06
CA ASP A 996 31.45 -8.45 14.47
C ASP A 996 31.13 -9.68 15.34
N MET A 997 30.56 -10.74 14.75
CA MET A 997 30.30 -12.04 15.38
C MET A 997 31.44 -13.06 15.20
N GLY A 998 32.47 -12.71 14.43
CA GLY A 998 33.62 -13.58 14.15
C GLY A 998 33.46 -14.53 12.96
N ILE A 999 32.43 -14.35 12.12
CA ILE A 999 32.26 -15.10 10.87
C ILE A 999 33.15 -14.44 9.80
N LYS A 1000 34.42 -14.83 9.78
CA LYS A 1000 35.47 -14.20 8.94
C LYS A 1000 36.00 -15.08 7.81
N ALA A 1001 35.52 -16.31 7.68
CA ALA A 1001 36.00 -17.23 6.66
C ALA A 1001 35.17 -17.11 5.38
N GLY A 1002 35.83 -17.17 4.23
CA GLY A 1002 35.23 -17.21 2.89
C GLY A 1002 35.17 -18.62 2.31
N ALA A 1003 35.15 -18.71 0.98
CA ALA A 1003 35.08 -19.97 0.22
C ALA A 1003 36.25 -20.94 0.51
N GLU A 1004 37.39 -20.43 0.98
CA GLU A 1004 38.54 -21.25 1.39
C GLU A 1004 38.21 -22.23 2.53
N ALA A 1005 37.20 -21.91 3.34
CA ALA A 1005 36.71 -22.80 4.39
C ALA A 1005 35.92 -24.00 3.84
N MET A 1006 35.77 -24.15 2.53
CA MET A 1006 35.18 -25.36 1.92
C MET A 1006 36.18 -26.51 1.76
N ASP A 1007 37.47 -26.30 1.97
CA ASP A 1007 38.46 -27.37 1.83
C ASP A 1007 38.19 -28.51 2.83
N GLY A 1008 38.01 -29.72 2.32
CA GLY A 1008 37.66 -30.91 3.11
C GLY A 1008 36.21 -31.03 3.55
N VAL A 1009 35.30 -30.11 3.20
CA VAL A 1009 33.87 -30.20 3.55
C VAL A 1009 33.20 -31.36 2.79
N LYS A 1010 32.34 -32.10 3.50
CA LYS A 1010 31.48 -33.18 3.00
C LYS A 1010 29.99 -32.91 3.25
N ALA A 1011 29.63 -32.10 4.24
CA ALA A 1011 28.27 -31.61 4.42
C ALA A 1011 28.23 -30.10 4.58
N LEU A 1012 27.28 -29.44 3.91
CA LEU A 1012 27.06 -28.00 4.02
C LEU A 1012 25.60 -27.72 4.38
N LEU A 1013 25.39 -26.87 5.40
CA LEU A 1013 24.11 -26.21 5.65
C LEU A 1013 24.26 -24.78 5.11
N CYS A 1014 23.62 -24.50 3.98
CA CYS A 1014 23.76 -23.25 3.24
C CYS A 1014 22.54 -22.36 3.48
N PHE A 1015 22.70 -21.33 4.31
CA PHE A 1015 21.65 -20.37 4.59
C PHE A 1015 21.80 -19.15 3.68
N GLY A 1016 20.87 -18.96 2.74
CA GLY A 1016 20.69 -17.72 1.98
C GLY A 1016 21.80 -17.36 1.00
N GLU A 1017 22.61 -18.32 0.56
CA GLU A 1017 23.68 -18.12 -0.42
C GLU A 1017 23.51 -19.06 -1.63
N ASN A 1018 23.77 -18.52 -2.82
CA ASN A 1018 23.86 -19.20 -4.10
C ASN A 1018 25.30 -19.08 -4.65
N PRO A 1019 26.26 -19.83 -4.11
CA PRO A 1019 27.68 -19.69 -4.46
C PRO A 1019 28.01 -20.22 -5.86
N MET A 1020 28.87 -19.49 -6.58
CA MET A 1020 29.43 -19.91 -7.88
C MET A 1020 30.51 -21.01 -7.77
N THR A 1021 30.64 -21.66 -6.60
CA THR A 1021 31.66 -22.68 -6.33
C THR A 1021 31.08 -24.07 -6.60
N ASN A 1022 31.91 -25.01 -7.06
CA ASN A 1022 31.44 -26.37 -7.30
C ASN A 1022 31.15 -27.12 -5.97
N LEU A 1023 29.86 -27.30 -5.67
CA LEU A 1023 29.37 -28.02 -4.49
C LEU A 1023 29.04 -29.51 -4.76
N SER A 1024 29.24 -30.02 -5.97
CA SER A 1024 28.86 -31.40 -6.35
C SER A 1024 29.60 -32.52 -5.62
N ASN A 1025 30.69 -32.19 -4.90
CA ASN A 1025 31.49 -33.16 -4.14
C ASN A 1025 30.97 -33.40 -2.70
N LEU A 1026 29.91 -32.70 -2.29
CA LEU A 1026 29.28 -32.89 -0.99
C LEU A 1026 28.51 -34.22 -0.93
N GLU A 1027 28.57 -34.91 0.22
CA GLU A 1027 27.72 -36.06 0.54
C GLU A 1027 26.34 -35.63 1.07
N PHE A 1028 26.22 -34.38 1.52
CA PHE A 1028 24.96 -33.79 1.95
C PHE A 1028 24.95 -32.26 1.77
N LEU A 1029 23.87 -31.72 1.23
CA LEU A 1029 23.64 -30.28 1.10
C LEU A 1029 22.21 -29.94 1.56
N MET A 1030 22.12 -29.08 2.57
CA MET A 1030 20.88 -28.40 2.91
C MET A 1030 20.95 -26.96 2.43
N VAL A 1031 19.85 -26.46 1.86
CA VAL A 1031 19.73 -25.06 1.42
C VAL A 1031 18.49 -24.44 2.05
N LEU A 1032 18.63 -23.22 2.55
CA LEU A 1032 17.51 -22.35 2.87
C LEU A 1032 17.58 -21.13 1.96
N ASP A 1033 16.57 -20.93 1.12
CA ASP A 1033 16.43 -19.73 0.29
C ASP A 1033 14.95 -19.47 -0.01
N THR A 1034 14.67 -18.28 -0.53
CA THR A 1034 13.32 -17.82 -0.91
C THR A 1034 12.78 -18.51 -2.17
N HIS A 1035 13.66 -18.88 -3.11
CA HIS A 1035 13.30 -19.42 -4.43
C HIS A 1035 14.17 -20.62 -4.79
N MET A 1036 13.76 -21.38 -5.82
CA MET A 1036 14.62 -22.40 -6.42
C MET A 1036 15.82 -21.75 -7.13
N THR A 1037 17.02 -21.91 -6.55
CA THR A 1037 18.29 -21.45 -7.11
C THR A 1037 19.11 -22.60 -7.71
N GLU A 1038 20.18 -22.28 -8.43
CA GLU A 1038 21.14 -23.29 -8.93
C GLU A 1038 21.73 -24.15 -7.79
N THR A 1039 21.87 -23.57 -6.60
CA THR A 1039 22.30 -24.30 -5.39
C THR A 1039 21.20 -25.23 -4.86
N CYS A 1040 19.92 -24.83 -4.96
CA CYS A 1040 18.78 -25.69 -4.62
C CYS A 1040 18.71 -26.94 -5.52
N ASP A 1041 19.00 -26.82 -6.82
CA ASP A 1041 18.90 -27.95 -7.77
C ASP A 1041 19.75 -29.18 -7.38
N ILE A 1042 20.89 -28.92 -6.73
CA ILE A 1042 21.81 -29.95 -6.28
C ILE A 1042 21.63 -30.33 -4.80
N ALA A 1043 20.77 -29.62 -4.05
CA ALA A 1043 20.52 -29.86 -2.64
C ALA A 1043 19.80 -31.19 -2.37
N ASP A 1044 19.99 -31.74 -1.17
CA ASP A 1044 19.26 -32.90 -0.67
C ASP A 1044 17.99 -32.48 0.10
N VAL A 1045 18.06 -31.34 0.79
CA VAL A 1045 16.95 -30.75 1.56
C VAL A 1045 16.90 -29.25 1.29
N ILE A 1046 15.71 -28.72 1.05
CA ILE A 1046 15.46 -27.30 0.82
C ILE A 1046 14.43 -26.82 1.83
N PHE A 1047 14.69 -25.69 2.48
CA PHE A 1047 13.73 -24.97 3.31
C PHE A 1047 13.33 -23.66 2.65
N PRO A 1048 12.04 -23.27 2.71
CA PRO A 1048 11.63 -21.92 2.36
C PRO A 1048 12.24 -20.93 3.36
N GLY A 1049 12.85 -19.86 2.85
CA GLY A 1049 13.34 -18.73 3.65
C GLY A 1049 12.57 -17.45 3.39
N THR A 1050 12.76 -16.45 4.25
CA THR A 1050 12.08 -15.15 4.17
C THR A 1050 12.98 -14.01 3.67
N GLY A 1051 12.32 -12.94 3.22
CA GLY A 1051 12.96 -11.67 2.87
C GLY A 1051 13.13 -10.72 4.06
N SER A 1052 13.81 -9.59 3.83
CA SER A 1052 13.96 -8.54 4.85
C SER A 1052 12.66 -7.81 5.20
N ALA A 1053 11.66 -7.90 4.33
CA ALA A 1053 10.34 -7.31 4.54
C ALA A 1053 9.49 -8.06 5.56
N SER A 1054 9.94 -9.22 6.06
CA SER A 1054 9.12 -10.12 6.88
C SER A 1054 9.84 -10.57 8.15
N VAL A 1055 10.93 -9.88 8.48
CA VAL A 1055 11.78 -10.21 9.64
C VAL A 1055 12.08 -8.96 10.45
N ASN A 1056 12.14 -9.15 11.77
CA ASN A 1056 12.52 -8.11 12.72
C ASN A 1056 13.95 -8.34 13.20
N GLY A 1057 14.77 -7.30 13.27
CA GLY A 1057 16.14 -7.40 13.78
C GLY A 1057 16.96 -6.16 13.45
N THR A 1058 18.25 -6.37 13.22
CA THR A 1058 19.20 -5.28 12.92
C THR A 1058 20.18 -5.64 11.82
N PHE A 1059 20.62 -4.62 11.07
CA PHE A 1059 21.79 -4.70 10.21
C PHE A 1059 22.89 -3.78 10.71
N THR A 1060 24.14 -4.22 10.59
CA THR A 1060 25.33 -3.42 10.84
C THR A 1060 25.96 -3.05 9.50
N ASN A 1061 25.84 -1.78 9.13
CA ASN A 1061 26.28 -1.28 7.82
C ASN A 1061 27.81 -1.07 7.76
N THR A 1062 28.31 -0.58 6.63
CA THR A 1062 29.75 -0.37 6.39
C THR A 1062 30.44 0.61 7.33
N GLU A 1063 29.71 1.58 7.86
CA GLU A 1063 30.23 2.54 8.85
C GLU A 1063 30.00 2.06 10.29
N ARG A 1064 29.63 0.79 10.48
CA ARG A 1064 29.34 0.15 11.79
C ARG A 1064 28.15 0.78 12.50
N ARG A 1065 27.21 1.34 11.76
CA ARG A 1065 25.94 1.78 12.30
C ARG A 1065 25.00 0.60 12.39
N ILE A 1066 24.44 0.37 13.57
CA ILE A 1066 23.39 -0.63 13.76
C ILE A 1066 22.06 0.04 13.42
N GLN A 1067 21.32 -0.52 12.47
CA GLN A 1067 20.04 0.01 11.99
C GLN A 1067 18.96 -1.05 12.14
N SER A 1068 17.75 -0.62 12.48
CA SER A 1068 16.61 -1.51 12.63
C SER A 1068 16.15 -2.06 11.27
N VAL A 1069 15.69 -3.30 11.31
CA VAL A 1069 14.95 -3.97 10.25
C VAL A 1069 13.64 -4.39 10.88
N ASN A 1070 12.53 -3.92 10.33
CA ASN A 1070 11.20 -4.22 10.84
C ASN A 1070 10.42 -4.97 9.76
N ALA A 1071 9.70 -6.00 10.17
CA ALA A 1071 8.78 -6.75 9.33
C ALA A 1071 7.59 -5.85 8.96
N ALA A 1072 7.25 -5.84 7.67
CA ALA A 1072 6.12 -5.13 7.08
C ALA A 1072 5.00 -6.08 6.65
N ILE A 1073 5.30 -7.37 6.44
CA ILE A 1073 4.36 -8.42 6.03
C ILE A 1073 4.65 -9.74 6.76
N ASP A 1074 3.69 -10.67 6.76
CA ASP A 1074 3.90 -12.09 7.10
C ASP A 1074 3.95 -12.96 5.83
N GLU A 1075 4.89 -13.90 5.79
CA GLU A 1075 5.10 -14.81 4.67
C GLU A 1075 4.53 -16.22 4.90
N ASN A 1076 3.92 -16.47 6.07
CA ASN A 1076 3.32 -17.75 6.47
C ASN A 1076 4.25 -18.97 6.37
N VAL A 1077 5.55 -18.76 6.60
CA VAL A 1077 6.59 -19.80 6.67
C VAL A 1077 7.42 -19.63 7.94
N LEU A 1078 8.13 -20.67 8.39
CA LEU A 1078 9.06 -20.50 9.52
C LEU A 1078 10.13 -19.46 9.16
N SER A 1079 10.41 -18.55 10.10
CA SER A 1079 11.46 -17.56 9.92
C SER A 1079 12.85 -18.22 9.84
N ASN A 1080 13.82 -17.50 9.27
CA ASN A 1080 15.14 -18.06 9.00
C ASN A 1080 15.86 -18.52 10.29
N PHE A 1081 15.66 -17.81 11.41
CA PHE A 1081 16.27 -18.21 12.69
C PHE A 1081 15.55 -19.40 13.34
N GLU A 1082 14.23 -19.53 13.17
CA GLU A 1082 13.46 -20.66 13.69
C GLU A 1082 13.92 -21.97 13.06
N VAL A 1083 14.19 -21.99 11.74
CA VAL A 1083 14.76 -23.19 11.09
C VAL A 1083 16.08 -23.59 11.75
N ALA A 1084 16.96 -22.64 12.06
CA ALA A 1084 18.23 -22.93 12.74
C ALA A 1084 18.04 -23.39 14.19
N ALA A 1085 17.11 -22.78 14.94
CA ALA A 1085 16.78 -23.16 16.31
C ALA A 1085 16.16 -24.57 16.37
N GLU A 1086 15.27 -24.90 15.43
CA GLU A 1086 14.63 -26.21 15.35
C GLU A 1086 15.63 -27.31 14.94
N ILE A 1087 16.61 -27.02 14.07
CA ILE A 1087 17.72 -27.97 13.83
C ILE A 1087 18.49 -28.22 15.13
N ALA A 1088 18.78 -27.18 15.91
CA ALA A 1088 19.46 -27.32 17.21
C ALA A 1088 18.64 -28.14 18.21
N HIS A 1089 17.31 -28.00 18.19
CA HIS A 1089 16.41 -28.79 19.03
C HIS A 1089 16.55 -30.30 18.76
N VAL A 1090 16.79 -30.72 17.51
CA VAL A 1090 17.06 -32.13 17.17
C VAL A 1090 18.39 -32.65 17.75
N TYR A 1091 19.32 -31.75 18.09
CA TYR A 1091 20.54 -32.05 18.85
C TYR A 1091 20.31 -31.99 20.38
N GLU A 1092 19.06 -31.96 20.84
CA GLU A 1092 18.67 -31.84 22.25
C GLU A 1092 19.16 -30.53 22.90
N VAL A 1093 19.31 -29.47 22.10
CA VAL A 1093 19.68 -28.13 22.56
C VAL A 1093 18.56 -27.15 22.22
N ASP A 1094 17.88 -26.65 23.26
CA ASP A 1094 16.80 -25.68 23.12
C ASP A 1094 17.32 -24.25 23.33
N PHE A 1095 17.12 -23.40 22.33
CA PHE A 1095 17.50 -22.00 22.40
C PHE A 1095 16.46 -21.11 23.11
N ASN A 1096 15.20 -21.55 23.22
CA ASN A 1096 14.12 -20.85 23.92
C ASN A 1096 13.87 -19.38 23.47
N TYR A 1097 14.05 -19.06 22.20
CA TYR A 1097 13.72 -17.74 21.65
C TYR A 1097 12.27 -17.68 21.17
N ARG A 1098 11.54 -16.62 21.52
CA ARG A 1098 10.18 -16.37 21.01
C ARG A 1098 10.17 -15.38 19.84
N ASP A 1099 11.11 -14.45 19.83
CA ASP A 1099 11.24 -13.39 18.85
C ASP A 1099 12.69 -12.90 18.77
N SER A 1100 12.96 -11.93 17.89
CA SER A 1100 14.28 -11.32 17.75
C SER A 1100 14.70 -10.45 18.92
N ALA A 1101 13.77 -10.03 19.80
CA ALA A 1101 14.12 -9.29 21.01
C ALA A 1101 14.78 -10.21 22.04
N ASP A 1102 14.28 -11.44 22.21
CA ASP A 1102 14.93 -12.45 23.06
C ASP A 1102 16.37 -12.74 22.57
N ILE A 1103 16.58 -12.82 21.25
CA ILE A 1103 17.91 -13.03 20.64
C ILE A 1103 18.83 -11.82 20.89
N SER A 1104 18.31 -10.61 20.69
CA SER A 1104 19.05 -9.36 20.89
C SER A 1104 19.57 -9.24 22.33
N ILE A 1105 18.76 -9.61 23.32
CA ILE A 1105 19.15 -9.62 24.74
C ILE A 1105 20.35 -10.54 24.97
N GLU A 1106 20.35 -11.76 24.40
CA GLU A 1106 21.49 -12.67 24.54
C GLU A 1106 22.73 -12.13 23.82
N MET A 1107 22.56 -11.55 22.63
CA MET A 1107 23.67 -10.92 21.89
C MET A 1107 24.32 -9.79 22.68
N GLU A 1108 23.54 -8.94 23.35
CA GLU A 1108 24.08 -7.88 24.21
C GLU A 1108 24.93 -8.45 25.35
N ASP A 1109 24.56 -9.60 25.89
CA ASP A 1109 25.34 -10.23 26.97
C ASP A 1109 26.63 -10.91 26.47
N VAL A 1110 26.57 -11.56 25.31
CA VAL A 1110 27.65 -12.44 24.81
C VAL A 1110 28.62 -11.72 23.87
N LEU A 1111 28.15 -10.76 23.05
CA LEU A 1111 28.97 -10.09 22.04
C LEU A 1111 29.45 -8.72 22.54
N PRO A 1112 30.77 -8.52 22.75
CA PRO A 1112 31.29 -7.27 23.31
C PRO A 1112 30.94 -6.00 22.52
N LYS A 1113 30.78 -6.12 21.20
CA LYS A 1113 30.43 -4.99 20.32
C LYS A 1113 28.96 -4.55 20.44
N TYR A 1114 28.08 -5.44 20.90
CA TYR A 1114 26.63 -5.20 20.97
C TYR A 1114 26.16 -4.83 22.38
N LYS A 1115 26.89 -5.19 23.44
CA LYS A 1115 26.54 -5.00 24.86
C LYS A 1115 26.01 -3.62 25.28
N TYR A 1116 26.45 -2.55 24.62
CA TYR A 1116 25.98 -1.18 24.87
C TYR A 1116 25.67 -0.43 23.58
N ALA A 1117 25.49 -1.18 22.49
CA ALA A 1117 25.20 -0.57 21.21
C ALA A 1117 23.78 -0.03 21.21
N LYS A 1118 23.58 1.11 20.56
CA LYS A 1118 22.26 1.71 20.41
C LYS A 1118 21.91 1.77 18.94
N LEU A 1119 20.64 1.56 18.64
CA LEU A 1119 20.09 1.74 17.31
C LEU A 1119 20.43 3.15 16.79
N GLY A 1120 20.93 3.20 15.56
CA GLY A 1120 21.35 4.41 14.90
C GLY A 1120 22.72 4.94 15.30
N GLU A 1121 23.41 4.41 16.32
CA GLU A 1121 24.75 4.87 16.70
C GLU A 1121 25.85 4.17 15.88
N VAL A 1122 26.93 4.90 15.59
CA VAL A 1122 28.12 4.35 14.93
C VAL A 1122 29.08 3.82 15.98
N TYR A 1123 29.36 2.50 15.94
CA TYR A 1123 30.30 1.90 16.88
C TYR A 1123 31.72 2.51 16.74
N GLY A 1124 32.21 3.05 17.85
CA GLY A 1124 33.56 3.61 17.95
C GLY A 1124 33.78 4.96 17.26
N ASN A 1125 32.75 5.56 16.65
CA ASN A 1125 32.86 6.77 15.81
C ASN A 1125 34.01 6.65 14.78
N VAL A 1126 35.18 7.22 15.06
CA VAL A 1126 36.39 7.07 14.24
C VAL A 1126 37.33 6.09 14.92
N LEU A 1127 37.69 5.02 14.22
CA LEU A 1127 38.59 4.01 14.75
C LEU A 1127 40.06 4.42 14.56
N SER A 1128 40.84 4.31 15.62
CA SER A 1128 42.29 4.43 15.56
C SER A 1128 42.90 3.07 15.22
N PRO A 1129 43.99 3.02 14.41
CA PRO A 1129 44.69 1.77 14.15
C PRO A 1129 45.15 1.08 15.45
N VAL A 1130 45.11 -0.26 15.46
CA VAL A 1130 45.53 -1.12 16.57
C VAL A 1130 46.68 -1.99 16.07
N ASP A 1131 47.83 -1.99 16.76
CA ASP A 1131 49.02 -2.76 16.38
C ASP A 1131 49.47 -2.53 14.92
N ALA A 1132 49.42 -1.27 14.48
CA ALA A 1132 49.66 -0.91 13.09
C ALA A 1132 51.12 -1.12 12.65
N LYS A 1133 51.30 -1.73 11.48
CA LYS A 1133 52.61 -2.08 10.90
C LYS A 1133 52.57 -2.01 9.38
N PHE A 1134 53.72 -1.77 8.76
CA PHE A 1134 53.82 -1.85 7.31
C PHE A 1134 53.85 -3.31 6.83
N VAL A 1135 53.25 -3.55 5.68
CA VAL A 1135 53.21 -4.88 5.04
C VAL A 1135 53.74 -4.76 3.61
N VAL A 1136 54.71 -5.60 3.26
CA VAL A 1136 55.20 -5.70 1.87
C VAL A 1136 54.15 -6.41 1.03
N VAL A 1137 53.76 -5.79 -0.09
CA VAL A 1137 52.73 -6.31 -1.00
C VAL A 1137 53.39 -6.82 -2.28
N ASN A 1138 53.11 -8.08 -2.62
CA ASN A 1138 53.59 -8.72 -3.85
C ASN A 1138 52.93 -8.10 -5.10
N ASP A 1139 53.34 -8.52 -6.28
CA ASP A 1139 52.61 -8.16 -7.50
C ASP A 1139 51.30 -8.96 -7.57
N GLY A 1140 50.25 -8.34 -8.09
CA GLY A 1140 48.89 -8.86 -8.11
C GLY A 1140 47.94 -7.92 -8.84
N GLU A 1141 46.68 -8.32 -8.96
CA GLU A 1141 45.63 -7.50 -9.57
C GLU A 1141 45.29 -6.28 -8.71
N PHE A 1142 44.92 -5.16 -9.32
CA PHE A 1142 44.38 -4.02 -8.58
C PHE A 1142 42.90 -4.24 -8.22
N VAL A 1143 42.10 -4.56 -9.24
CA VAL A 1143 40.68 -4.88 -9.12
C VAL A 1143 40.48 -6.35 -9.44
N SER A 1144 39.81 -7.05 -8.52
CA SER A 1144 39.35 -8.42 -8.63
C SER A 1144 37.93 -8.49 -8.07
N VAL A 1145 36.94 -8.44 -8.95
CA VAL A 1145 35.52 -8.35 -8.53
C VAL A 1145 35.06 -9.68 -7.97
N HIS A 1146 34.61 -9.66 -6.72
CA HIS A 1146 33.99 -10.79 -6.07
C HIS A 1146 32.47 -10.77 -6.29
N ASN A 1147 31.93 -11.83 -6.88
CA ASN A 1147 30.51 -11.92 -7.21
C ASN A 1147 29.64 -12.12 -5.97
N CYS A 1148 28.48 -11.46 -5.96
CA CYS A 1148 27.50 -11.60 -4.89
C CYS A 1148 26.78 -12.95 -5.00
N THR A 1149 26.71 -13.67 -3.88
CA THR A 1149 26.03 -14.96 -3.77
C THR A 1149 24.60 -14.85 -3.27
N ASP A 1150 24.13 -13.67 -2.86
CA ASP A 1150 22.72 -13.46 -2.52
C ASP A 1150 21.84 -13.46 -3.78
N ASN A 1151 20.93 -14.45 -3.87
CA ASN A 1151 19.98 -14.57 -4.97
C ASN A 1151 19.11 -13.32 -5.15
N LEU A 1152 18.63 -12.70 -4.06
CA LEU A 1152 17.74 -11.54 -4.17
C LEU A 1152 18.44 -10.33 -4.80
N MET A 1153 19.72 -10.12 -4.45
CA MET A 1153 20.56 -9.10 -5.07
C MET A 1153 20.77 -9.37 -6.57
N ASN A 1154 20.90 -10.64 -6.97
CA ASN A 1154 21.07 -11.02 -8.37
C ASN A 1154 19.78 -10.78 -9.17
N VAL A 1155 18.62 -11.22 -8.64
CA VAL A 1155 17.30 -10.99 -9.25
C VAL A 1155 17.07 -9.49 -9.51
N ILE A 1156 17.31 -8.61 -8.53
CA ILE A 1156 17.10 -7.18 -8.75
C ILE A 1156 18.10 -6.57 -9.75
N ASN A 1157 19.35 -7.05 -9.77
CA ASN A 1157 20.33 -6.57 -10.76
C ASN A 1157 19.93 -6.98 -12.19
N GLU A 1158 19.25 -8.11 -12.38
CA GLU A 1158 18.73 -8.56 -13.67
C GLU A 1158 17.48 -7.79 -14.10
N ARG A 1159 16.58 -7.45 -13.16
CA ARG A 1159 15.37 -6.65 -13.43
C ARG A 1159 15.70 -5.19 -13.78
N LEU A 1160 16.81 -4.64 -13.27
CA LEU A 1160 17.22 -3.26 -13.56
C LEU A 1160 17.66 -3.10 -15.03
N PRO A 1161 17.14 -2.08 -15.76
CA PRO A 1161 17.61 -1.78 -17.11
C PRO A 1161 19.13 -1.61 -17.17
N LYS A 1162 19.75 -2.25 -18.16
CA LYS A 1162 21.18 -2.05 -18.42
C LYS A 1162 21.43 -0.59 -18.74
N GLN A 1163 22.33 0.05 -17.99
CA GLN A 1163 22.68 1.44 -18.24
C GLN A 1163 23.29 1.59 -19.63
N VAL A 1164 22.81 2.57 -20.39
CA VAL A 1164 23.38 2.94 -21.68
C VAL A 1164 24.81 3.43 -21.42
N LYS A 1165 25.81 2.62 -21.78
CA LYS A 1165 27.22 3.05 -21.71
C LYS A 1165 27.37 4.26 -22.62
N CYS A 1166 27.70 5.41 -22.06
CA CYS A 1166 27.96 6.59 -22.86
C CYS A 1166 29.22 6.30 -23.69
N GLU A 1167 29.07 6.08 -25.00
CA GLU A 1167 30.21 6.04 -25.91
C GLU A 1167 30.81 7.45 -25.99
N HIS A 1168 31.62 7.84 -25.01
CA HIS A 1168 32.53 8.97 -25.18
C HIS A 1168 33.65 8.55 -26.12
N LYS A 1169 33.33 8.49 -27.42
CA LYS A 1169 34.35 8.78 -28.42
C LYS A 1169 34.80 10.21 -28.17
N ASN A 1170 36.10 10.37 -27.91
CA ASN A 1170 36.82 11.65 -27.93
C ASN A 1170 36.40 12.48 -29.16
N ILE A 1171 35.35 13.30 -29.05
CA ILE A 1171 35.12 14.39 -29.98
C ILE A 1171 36.03 15.50 -29.47
N ALA A 1172 37.26 15.47 -29.97
CA ALA A 1172 38.14 16.61 -29.88
C ALA A 1172 37.40 17.82 -30.49
N TYR A 1173 36.98 18.75 -29.63
CA TYR A 1173 36.60 20.08 -30.06
C TYR A 1173 37.86 20.76 -30.61
N ASN A 1174 38.10 20.60 -31.91
CA ASN A 1174 38.98 21.50 -32.64
C ASN A 1174 38.27 22.86 -32.73
N ALA A 1175 38.95 23.88 -32.23
CA ALA A 1175 38.59 25.29 -32.30
C ALA A 1175 38.36 25.80 -33.73
#